data_AF-A0A432RV78-F1
#
_entry.id   AF-A0A432RV78-F1
#
_cell.length_a   1.000
_cell.length_b   1.000
_cell.length_c   1.000
_cell.angle_alpha   90.00
_cell.angle_beta   90.00
_cell.angle_gamma   90.00
#
_symmetry.space_group_name_H-M   'P 1'
#
loop_
_entity.id
_entity.type
_entity.pdbx_description
1 polymer ?
#
loop_
_entity_poly.entity_id
_entity_poly.type
_entity_poly.pdbx_seq_one_letter_code
_entity_poly.pdbx_strand_id
1 'polypeptide(L)'
;MKKKFILYTLIISLLSATEYQNSYVCGIFPSVLTTYQTLNVNGTHPKVCGDSEVSAKNYNPNSNLKCSASIDECSNGLVKCVRIDPPKNRLTYEVYRSDKITDVPNDGNFTANNYKDNNYHSSVNLEFHATDTYSNNANKKYMLLGAYTFDANNINLKFYPGDYYFDSLMFNGNNITITLPENGEVRIFIKYDLNFNKNNVHINENGESGNLFIYVGGNVNFNGNGGGTGLKVNGFIYSKGDINFNNNSNNFEIKGGVTAEGNINLQSNNAKFISSNDADKLGYGKCPICYERPVVNGASFNFGQCPGFSMGFNSKIEIPIKSDRTLQNVSIDEAHKKSLFNFNFLSTNEVRDQDGNWVRDAEESNDGLINVSGLGIDASLYSDKVITYTLGDNDGNYSSDDNHYQEMYSSSLFNFDFCKWYDSSIFVAHYNDNNKHYTIVMEQCKHLGGSGSNLPYGAFDTEENGRTDRNITTKIVNEPFTIKIIPIKDEIEKGKKHWGGYYHHIKVKYALVNLINKNPITEYREFLLDTILSSNVIYTNYTIPIAYRDVAMQFKMCSDYNGEKYILYPYSKCNRECNSSDEQSKCIRKLYASDDFAIRPYAFVSFGKNEYKRAGEDFNISVKAVDRINYNKVGNIAFQNMNASFVQSVIGFNNFFDNLEIDSNYYQPTSSEIQQMKNDTGEDIVAYCPSSGEFRSSGGNFNNGDINVTLSFSETGILSLKIREKAGKEWAIVDSDDTSDEERYIKESNNTYNIDDISSNILEFFIPYYIKTTGEYNTTIGYNWLYMDDINDSNQNFTTPEMAAFIKYNIKAYNKQNKIVKNFTKTCFPDTTESAPQVGGFKLNTTFDLFLDADLNVTRDSNLSFYTEDNNNNPIYVPLKESYLTQGEHHIQEWISPLNFENGESSVKVYFNIKKNIAIPQKETDIILNDINTSTSWMHNPGATNIFEGEKIDKTISFKYGSIKLVP
;
A
#
# COMPACT_ATOMS: atom_id res chain seq x y z
N MET A 1 -28.51 35.79 -56.80
CA MET A 1 -27.22 36.03 -57.48
C MET A 1 -26.15 36.06 -56.38
N LYS A 2 -25.31 35.01 -56.27
CA LYS A 2 -23.90 34.97 -56.76
C LYS A 2 -23.01 35.94 -55.95
N LYS A 3 -21.97 35.56 -55.20
CA LYS A 3 -21.06 34.40 -55.26
C LYS A 3 -20.48 34.10 -53.86
N LYS A 4 -20.41 32.81 -53.53
CA LYS A 4 -19.42 32.22 -52.62
C LYS A 4 -18.02 32.46 -53.20
N PHE A 5 -17.09 32.98 -52.40
CA PHE A 5 -15.66 32.81 -52.65
C PHE A 5 -15.11 31.89 -51.56
N ILE A 6 -14.69 30.72 -52.01
CA ILE A 6 -14.02 29.68 -51.24
C ILE A 6 -12.63 30.20 -50.92
N LEU A 7 -12.34 30.47 -49.65
CA LEU A 7 -10.96 30.61 -49.17
C LEU A 7 -10.46 29.18 -48.95
N TYR A 8 -9.71 28.68 -49.95
CA TYR A 8 -9.01 27.41 -49.84
C TYR A 8 -8.02 27.50 -48.69
N THR A 9 -8.25 26.64 -47.71
CA THR A 9 -7.35 26.23 -46.63
C THR A 9 -5.96 25.93 -47.20
N LEU A 10 -5.04 26.89 -47.11
CA LEU A 10 -3.61 26.62 -47.19
C LEU A 10 -3.12 26.40 -45.74
N ILE A 11 -3.50 25.25 -45.16
CA ILE A 11 -2.71 24.69 -44.06
C ILE A 11 -1.41 24.25 -44.74
N ILE A 12 -0.44 25.16 -44.76
CA ILE A 12 0.95 24.75 -44.78
C ILE A 12 1.11 24.00 -43.46
N SER A 13 1.17 22.68 -43.55
CA SER A 13 1.70 21.82 -42.50
C SER A 13 3.09 22.37 -42.17
N LEU A 14 3.17 23.20 -41.13
CA LEU A 14 4.38 23.34 -40.35
C LEU A 14 4.68 21.92 -39.87
N LEU A 15 5.55 21.22 -40.60
CA LEU A 15 6.33 20.12 -40.04
C LEU A 15 6.97 20.72 -38.78
N SER A 16 6.42 20.38 -37.61
CA SER A 16 7.07 20.68 -36.34
C SER A 16 8.44 20.06 -36.43
N ALA A 17 9.48 20.88 -36.54
CA ALA A 17 10.84 20.39 -36.64
C ALA A 17 11.12 19.55 -35.40
N THR A 18 11.66 18.34 -35.57
CA THR A 18 11.95 17.47 -34.43
C THR A 18 12.99 18.15 -33.54
N GLU A 19 12.63 18.38 -32.28
CA GLU A 19 13.50 19.00 -31.28
C GLU A 19 14.19 17.91 -30.45
N TYR A 20 15.45 18.12 -30.15
CA TYR A 20 16.19 17.28 -29.25
C TYR A 20 15.63 17.45 -27.84
N GLN A 21 15.14 16.36 -27.26
CA GLN A 21 14.73 16.30 -25.86
C GLN A 21 15.98 16.15 -24.99
N ASN A 22 16.57 17.27 -24.58
CA ASN A 22 17.74 17.30 -23.69
C ASN A 22 17.36 17.16 -22.20
N SER A 23 16.17 16.65 -21.90
CA SER A 23 15.66 16.48 -20.54
C SER A 23 16.04 15.09 -20.02
N TYR A 24 16.85 15.07 -18.97
CA TYR A 24 17.36 13.88 -18.30
C TYR A 24 16.78 13.78 -16.89
N VAL A 25 16.78 12.55 -16.38
CA VAL A 25 16.35 12.21 -15.03
C VAL A 25 17.39 11.24 -14.45
N CYS A 26 17.97 11.55 -13.30
CA CYS A 26 18.89 10.66 -12.61
C CYS A 26 18.13 9.77 -11.60
N GLY A 27 18.81 8.73 -11.10
CA GLY A 27 18.33 7.86 -10.03
C GLY A 27 17.33 6.80 -10.50
N ILE A 28 17.20 6.56 -11.81
CA ILE A 28 16.18 5.65 -12.34
C ILE A 28 16.66 4.18 -12.42
N PHE A 29 17.94 3.93 -12.15
CA PHE A 29 18.55 2.60 -12.02
C PHE A 29 19.30 2.47 -10.68
N PRO A 30 18.59 2.58 -9.53
CA PRO A 30 19.22 2.42 -8.21
C PRO A 30 19.75 0.99 -7.98
N SER A 31 19.18 0.01 -8.70
CA SER A 31 19.64 -1.37 -8.77
C SER A 31 19.57 -1.89 -10.21
N VAL A 32 20.27 -2.99 -10.49
CA VAL A 32 20.19 -3.71 -11.77
C VAL A 32 18.75 -4.11 -12.11
N LEU A 33 17.95 -4.47 -11.10
CA LEU A 33 16.54 -4.79 -11.23
C LEU A 33 15.72 -3.76 -10.46
N THR A 34 15.01 -2.91 -11.20
CA THR A 34 14.20 -1.84 -10.64
C THR A 34 12.75 -1.93 -11.15
N THR A 35 11.77 -1.99 -10.26
CA THR A 35 10.35 -1.92 -10.59
C THR A 35 9.61 -1.00 -9.63
N TYR A 36 8.67 -0.21 -10.15
CA TYR A 36 7.79 0.61 -9.32
C TYR A 36 6.64 -0.18 -8.68
N GLN A 37 6.50 -1.46 -9.04
CA GLN A 37 5.44 -2.36 -8.59
C GLN A 37 6.07 -3.62 -7.97
N THR A 38 5.79 -4.79 -8.55
CA THR A 38 6.17 -6.08 -7.98
C THR A 38 7.28 -6.75 -8.79
N LEU A 39 8.29 -7.26 -8.09
CA LEU A 39 9.30 -8.17 -8.65
C LEU A 39 8.87 -9.62 -8.37
N ASN A 40 8.31 -10.28 -9.39
CA ASN A 40 7.86 -11.67 -9.31
C ASN A 40 8.99 -12.61 -9.75
N VAL A 41 9.37 -13.54 -8.88
CA VAL A 41 10.47 -14.49 -9.14
C VAL A 41 9.95 -15.92 -9.09
N ASN A 42 9.66 -16.46 -10.27
CA ASN A 42 9.15 -17.83 -10.47
C ASN A 42 10.19 -18.77 -11.09
N GLY A 43 11.25 -18.23 -11.70
CA GLY A 43 12.35 -19.00 -12.27
C GLY A 43 13.25 -19.69 -11.21
N THR A 44 14.06 -20.66 -11.65
CA THR A 44 15.02 -21.37 -10.79
C THR A 44 16.41 -20.74 -10.86
N HIS A 45 17.00 -20.45 -9.70
CA HIS A 45 18.35 -19.88 -9.54
C HIS A 45 18.69 -18.57 -10.31
N PRO A 46 17.80 -17.57 -10.45
CA PRO A 46 18.22 -16.27 -10.96
C PRO A 46 19.19 -15.60 -9.99
N LYS A 47 20.10 -14.78 -10.51
CA LYS A 47 21.17 -14.12 -9.74
C LYS A 47 21.38 -12.66 -10.16
N VAL A 48 21.63 -11.80 -9.18
CA VAL A 48 22.12 -10.42 -9.38
C VAL A 48 23.56 -10.34 -8.86
N CYS A 49 24.44 -9.67 -9.60
CA CYS A 49 25.88 -9.63 -9.32
C CYS A 49 26.43 -8.21 -9.47
N GLY A 50 27.33 -7.84 -8.56
CA GLY A 50 27.76 -6.45 -8.39
C GLY A 50 26.73 -5.55 -7.70
N ASP A 51 25.68 -6.15 -7.13
CA ASP A 51 24.60 -5.48 -6.43
C ASP A 51 23.97 -6.46 -5.42
N SER A 52 23.79 -6.00 -4.18
CA SER A 52 23.15 -6.77 -3.10
C SER A 52 21.64 -6.53 -3.03
N GLU A 53 21.15 -5.52 -3.74
CA GLU A 53 19.82 -4.95 -3.59
C GLU A 53 18.98 -5.17 -4.85
N VAL A 54 17.66 -5.10 -4.67
CA VAL A 54 16.67 -5.01 -5.74
C VAL A 54 15.67 -3.92 -5.38
N SER A 55 15.36 -3.05 -6.34
CA SER A 55 14.44 -1.94 -6.11
C SER A 55 13.03 -2.32 -6.53
N ALA A 56 12.11 -2.46 -5.57
CA ALA A 56 10.74 -2.90 -5.83
C ALA A 56 9.79 -2.47 -4.71
N LYS A 57 8.54 -2.11 -5.05
CA LYS A 57 7.49 -1.87 -4.05
C LYS A 57 7.12 -3.15 -3.32
N ASN A 58 7.00 -4.25 -4.05
CA ASN A 58 6.74 -5.59 -3.52
C ASN A 58 7.79 -6.58 -4.02
N TYR A 59 8.45 -7.30 -3.10
CA TYR A 59 9.39 -8.37 -3.42
C TYR A 59 9.37 -9.42 -2.32
N ASN A 60 9.42 -10.71 -2.69
CA ASN A 60 9.56 -11.81 -1.73
C ASN A 60 11.05 -12.15 -1.52
N PRO A 61 11.65 -11.81 -0.36
CA PRO A 61 13.07 -12.06 -0.09
C PRO A 61 13.42 -13.55 0.05
N ASN A 62 12.41 -14.42 0.20
CA ASN A 62 12.58 -15.88 0.21
C ASN A 62 12.46 -16.50 -1.19
N SER A 63 12.39 -15.69 -2.24
CA SER A 63 12.41 -16.18 -3.61
C SER A 63 13.73 -16.88 -3.98
N ASN A 64 13.74 -17.50 -5.16
CA ASN A 64 14.91 -18.16 -5.71
C ASN A 64 16.02 -17.19 -6.16
N LEU A 65 15.77 -15.88 -6.14
CA LEU A 65 16.75 -14.85 -6.52
C LEU A 65 17.84 -14.74 -5.46
N LYS A 66 19.08 -14.67 -5.90
CA LYS A 66 20.25 -14.45 -5.04
C LYS A 66 21.08 -13.28 -5.52
N CYS A 67 21.67 -12.54 -4.59
CA CYS A 67 22.47 -11.36 -4.89
C CYS A 67 23.91 -11.52 -4.41
N SER A 68 24.84 -10.79 -5.04
CA SER A 68 26.22 -10.62 -4.57
C SER A 68 26.68 -9.20 -4.87
N ALA A 69 27.25 -8.53 -3.87
CA ALA A 69 27.82 -7.20 -4.01
C ALA A 69 29.07 -7.17 -4.91
N SER A 70 29.67 -8.32 -5.23
CA SER A 70 30.82 -8.43 -6.12
C SER A 70 30.40 -8.90 -7.51
N ILE A 71 30.94 -8.24 -8.54
CA ILE A 71 30.75 -8.63 -9.95
C ILE A 71 31.43 -9.99 -10.22
N ASP A 72 32.58 -10.26 -9.59
CA ASP A 72 33.42 -11.44 -9.81
C ASP A 72 32.90 -12.69 -9.07
N GLU A 73 32.12 -12.50 -8.01
CA GLU A 73 31.62 -13.59 -7.15
C GLU A 73 30.27 -14.16 -7.60
N CYS A 74 29.88 -13.98 -8.85
CA CYS A 74 28.58 -14.46 -9.34
C CYS A 74 28.38 -16.00 -9.30
N SER A 75 29.43 -16.73 -8.89
CA SER A 75 29.44 -18.19 -8.71
C SER A 75 29.53 -18.66 -7.25
N ASN A 76 30.01 -17.83 -6.30
CA ASN A 76 30.24 -18.17 -4.88
C ASN A 76 29.83 -16.99 -3.97
N GLY A 77 29.44 -17.19 -2.71
CA GLY A 77 29.13 -16.05 -1.80
C GLY A 77 27.78 -15.35 -2.03
N LEU A 78 26.86 -16.01 -2.72
CA LEU A 78 25.50 -15.50 -2.98
C LEU A 78 24.66 -15.43 -1.70
N VAL A 79 24.08 -14.26 -1.44
CA VAL A 79 23.17 -13.98 -0.31
C VAL A 79 21.74 -13.78 -0.80
N LYS A 80 20.79 -13.63 0.12
CA LYS A 80 19.44 -13.15 -0.22
C LYS A 80 19.53 -11.68 -0.63
N CYS A 81 18.75 -11.28 -1.63
CA CYS A 81 18.68 -9.89 -2.04
C CYS A 81 17.95 -9.04 -1.00
N VAL A 82 18.45 -7.84 -0.75
CA VAL A 82 17.78 -6.84 0.09
C VAL A 82 16.81 -6.04 -0.78
N ARG A 83 15.59 -5.80 -0.32
CA ARG A 83 14.64 -4.92 -1.01
C ARG A 83 14.95 -3.48 -0.63
N ILE A 84 15.08 -2.60 -1.62
CA ILE A 84 15.01 -1.14 -1.44
C ILE A 84 13.77 -0.61 -2.13
N ASP A 85 13.31 0.57 -1.70
CA ASP A 85 12.13 1.18 -2.30
C ASP A 85 12.39 1.62 -3.76
N PRO A 86 11.32 1.70 -4.59
CA PRO A 86 11.42 2.25 -5.94
C PRO A 86 11.91 3.70 -5.93
N PRO A 87 12.68 4.13 -6.95
CA PRO A 87 13.10 5.52 -7.05
C PRO A 87 11.89 6.45 -7.21
N LYS A 88 11.98 7.69 -6.73
CA LYS A 88 10.90 8.67 -6.91
C LYS A 88 10.78 9.19 -8.35
N ASN A 89 11.91 9.18 -9.05
CA ASN A 89 12.11 9.84 -10.34
C ASN A 89 11.75 8.94 -11.52
N ARG A 90 10.74 9.30 -12.31
CA ARG A 90 10.35 8.56 -13.53
C ARG A 90 10.82 9.28 -14.79
N LEU A 91 11.05 8.49 -15.83
CA LEU A 91 11.47 8.97 -17.13
C LEU A 91 10.30 9.03 -18.10
N THR A 92 10.08 10.19 -18.71
CA THR A 92 9.11 10.38 -19.79
C THR A 92 9.81 10.99 -21.01
N TYR A 93 9.77 10.28 -22.13
CA TYR A 93 10.18 10.79 -23.44
C TYR A 93 8.97 10.89 -24.37
N GLU A 94 8.89 11.95 -25.17
CA GLU A 94 7.96 12.00 -26.30
C GLU A 94 8.60 11.21 -27.47
N VAL A 95 7.99 10.08 -27.81
CA VAL A 95 8.46 9.22 -28.91
C VAL A 95 7.90 9.76 -30.23
N TYR A 96 8.78 10.35 -31.04
CA TYR A 96 8.46 10.83 -32.39
C TYR A 96 7.99 9.70 -33.30
N ARG A 97 7.06 10.01 -34.20
CA ARG A 97 6.52 9.04 -35.15
C ARG A 97 7.10 9.26 -36.53
N SER A 98 7.30 8.16 -37.25
CA SER A 98 7.50 8.21 -38.68
C SER A 98 6.23 8.71 -39.37
N ASP A 99 6.42 9.59 -40.35
CA ASP A 99 5.35 10.01 -41.28
C ASP A 99 5.11 8.95 -42.37
N LYS A 100 5.90 7.87 -42.36
CA LYS A 100 5.81 6.72 -43.26
C LYS A 100 5.93 7.14 -44.72
N ILE A 101 6.89 8.02 -45.00
CA ILE A 101 7.07 8.63 -46.32
C ILE A 101 8.05 7.81 -47.18
N THR A 102 9.20 7.43 -46.62
CA THR A 102 10.27 6.74 -47.39
C THR A 102 10.08 5.23 -47.36
N ASP A 103 10.19 4.59 -48.52
CA ASP A 103 10.22 3.13 -48.63
C ASP A 103 11.53 2.56 -48.03
N VAL A 104 11.45 1.33 -47.52
CA VAL A 104 12.61 0.63 -46.98
C VAL A 104 13.63 0.33 -48.09
N PRO A 105 14.94 0.58 -47.86
CA PRO A 105 15.97 0.37 -48.87
C PRO A 105 16.24 -1.12 -49.10
N ASN A 106 16.38 -1.50 -50.37
CA ASN A 106 16.61 -2.90 -50.76
C ASN A 106 18.02 -3.42 -50.41
N ASP A 107 19.00 -2.53 -50.22
CA ASP A 107 20.37 -2.88 -49.85
C ASP A 107 20.57 -3.01 -48.33
N GLY A 108 19.54 -2.71 -47.53
CA GLY A 108 19.56 -2.80 -46.08
C GLY A 108 20.23 -1.61 -45.38
N ASN A 109 20.66 -0.57 -46.10
CA ASN A 109 21.34 0.59 -45.54
C ASN A 109 20.38 1.78 -45.35
N PHE A 110 19.98 2.03 -44.11
CA PHE A 110 19.09 3.11 -43.75
C PHE A 110 19.90 4.39 -43.49
N THR A 111 19.71 5.39 -44.35
CA THR A 111 20.40 6.70 -44.26
C THR A 111 19.47 7.90 -44.28
N ALA A 112 18.26 7.79 -44.84
CA ALA A 112 17.22 8.82 -44.77
C ALA A 112 16.58 8.95 -43.36
N ASN A 113 15.88 10.06 -43.12
CA ASN A 113 15.27 10.37 -41.83
C ASN A 113 14.12 9.43 -41.43
N ASN A 114 13.23 9.10 -42.37
CA ASN A 114 11.85 8.73 -42.04
C ASN A 114 11.34 7.58 -42.92
N TYR A 115 11.18 6.39 -42.34
CA TYR A 115 10.81 5.17 -43.08
C TYR A 115 9.46 4.59 -42.71
N LYS A 116 8.80 3.98 -43.69
CA LYS A 116 7.55 3.20 -43.54
C LYS A 116 7.70 1.99 -42.63
N ASP A 117 6.55 1.47 -42.21
CA ASP A 117 6.43 0.15 -41.58
C ASP A 117 6.99 -0.93 -42.50
N ASN A 118 7.53 -2.00 -41.92
CA ASN A 118 7.99 -3.13 -42.71
C ASN A 118 7.88 -4.48 -41.98
N ASN A 119 7.69 -5.54 -42.77
CA ASN A 119 7.76 -6.91 -42.30
C ASN A 119 8.78 -7.70 -43.10
N TYR A 120 9.75 -8.29 -42.41
CA TYR A 120 10.78 -9.13 -43.01
C TYR A 120 10.49 -10.61 -42.79
N HIS A 121 10.31 -11.36 -43.88
CA HIS A 121 10.05 -12.81 -43.86
C HIS A 121 11.29 -13.66 -44.19
N SER A 122 12.44 -13.04 -44.42
CA SER A 122 13.72 -13.70 -44.70
C SER A 122 14.83 -13.13 -43.82
N SER A 123 15.96 -13.85 -43.71
CA SER A 123 17.15 -13.35 -43.02
C SER A 123 17.56 -11.99 -43.55
N VAL A 124 17.97 -11.09 -42.66
CA VAL A 124 18.32 -9.71 -42.99
C VAL A 124 19.57 -9.25 -42.27
N ASN A 125 20.30 -8.36 -42.92
CA ASN A 125 21.38 -7.59 -42.34
C ASN A 125 21.10 -6.13 -42.64
N LEU A 126 20.76 -5.35 -41.61
CA LEU A 126 20.33 -3.97 -41.73
C LEU A 126 21.30 -3.05 -40.98
N GLU A 127 21.69 -1.95 -41.61
CA GLU A 127 22.57 -0.93 -41.04
C GLU A 127 21.83 0.39 -40.94
N PHE A 128 21.76 0.97 -39.74
CA PHE A 128 21.05 2.21 -39.47
C PHE A 128 22.05 3.32 -39.17
N HIS A 129 22.06 4.34 -40.02
CA HIS A 129 22.86 5.55 -39.88
C HIS A 129 21.94 6.75 -39.76
N ALA A 130 21.69 7.21 -38.53
CA ALA A 130 21.03 8.49 -38.31
C ALA A 130 21.86 9.61 -38.96
N THR A 131 21.28 10.35 -39.90
CA THR A 131 21.97 11.46 -40.60
C THR A 131 21.35 12.83 -40.31
N ASP A 132 20.04 12.88 -40.07
CA ASP A 132 19.31 14.10 -39.76
C ASP A 132 19.62 14.59 -38.35
N THR A 133 19.75 15.91 -38.21
CA THR A 133 20.05 16.58 -36.95
C THR A 133 18.81 17.25 -36.39
N TYR A 134 18.69 17.28 -35.07
CA TYR A 134 17.60 18.02 -34.41
C TYR A 134 17.68 19.51 -34.70
N SER A 135 16.52 20.16 -34.79
CA SER A 135 16.40 21.59 -35.11
C SER A 135 17.08 22.51 -34.08
N ASN A 136 17.11 22.09 -32.82
CA ASN A 136 17.72 22.78 -31.68
C ASN A 136 19.07 22.16 -31.25
N ASN A 137 19.56 21.08 -31.90
CA ASN A 137 20.85 20.47 -31.59
C ASN A 137 21.49 19.82 -32.84
N ALA A 138 22.43 20.52 -33.45
CA ALA A 138 23.13 20.07 -34.67
C ALA A 138 24.12 18.91 -34.43
N ASN A 139 24.49 18.61 -33.18
CA ASN A 139 25.47 17.58 -32.86
C ASN A 139 24.83 16.21 -32.59
N LYS A 140 23.51 16.16 -32.37
CA LYS A 140 22.76 14.92 -32.14
C LYS A 140 21.97 14.58 -33.39
N LYS A 141 22.03 13.31 -33.78
CA LYS A 141 21.38 12.79 -34.98
C LYS A 141 20.24 11.85 -34.61
N TYR A 142 19.21 11.80 -35.44
CA TYR A 142 18.07 10.93 -35.23
C TYR A 142 17.55 10.26 -36.50
N MET A 143 16.72 9.23 -36.32
CA MET A 143 16.00 8.54 -37.38
C MET A 143 14.63 8.08 -36.87
N LEU A 144 13.60 8.28 -37.70
CA LEU A 144 12.21 7.91 -37.47
C LEU A 144 11.86 6.65 -38.28
N LEU A 145 11.42 5.61 -37.59
CA LEU A 145 11.14 4.30 -38.13
C LEU A 145 9.69 3.92 -37.76
N GLY A 146 8.97 3.31 -38.70
CA GLY A 146 7.61 2.82 -38.48
C GLY A 146 7.56 1.61 -37.55
N ALA A 147 6.51 0.79 -37.70
CA ALA A 147 6.38 -0.50 -37.04
C ALA A 147 7.17 -1.56 -37.80
N TYR A 148 8.10 -2.24 -37.12
CA TYR A 148 8.97 -3.25 -37.73
C TYR A 148 8.70 -4.63 -37.12
N THR A 149 8.36 -5.57 -37.98
CA THR A 149 8.19 -6.98 -37.64
C THR A 149 9.22 -7.83 -38.38
N PHE A 150 9.85 -8.75 -37.66
CA PHE A 150 10.82 -9.68 -38.23
C PHE A 150 10.36 -11.12 -38.02
N ASP A 151 9.68 -11.65 -39.04
CA ASP A 151 9.19 -13.04 -39.14
C ASP A 151 10.25 -13.97 -39.77
N ALA A 152 11.51 -13.83 -39.36
CA ALA A 152 12.63 -14.56 -39.94
C ALA A 152 13.71 -14.95 -38.93
N ASN A 153 14.50 -15.99 -39.24
CA ASN A 153 15.71 -16.31 -38.47
C ASN A 153 16.92 -15.54 -39.01
N ASN A 154 17.97 -15.37 -38.20
CA ASN A 154 19.22 -14.69 -38.54
C ASN A 154 18.99 -13.23 -38.92
N ILE A 155 18.69 -12.42 -37.92
CA ILE A 155 18.44 -10.99 -38.05
C ILE A 155 19.64 -10.26 -37.46
N ASN A 156 20.36 -9.50 -38.28
CA ASN A 156 21.49 -8.69 -37.85
C ASN A 156 21.15 -7.22 -38.04
N LEU A 157 21.11 -6.47 -36.94
CA LEU A 157 20.88 -5.02 -36.94
C LEU A 157 22.14 -4.32 -36.44
N LYS A 158 22.59 -3.30 -37.15
CA LYS A 158 23.71 -2.44 -36.74
C LYS A 158 23.21 -1.02 -36.56
N PHE A 159 23.41 -0.47 -35.37
CA PHE A 159 23.07 0.92 -35.09
C PHE A 159 24.34 1.73 -34.88
N TYR A 160 24.49 2.79 -35.66
CA TYR A 160 25.55 3.77 -35.50
C TYR A 160 25.12 4.86 -34.49
N PRO A 161 26.04 5.64 -33.90
CA PRO A 161 25.69 6.64 -32.88
C PRO A 161 24.54 7.57 -33.31
N GLY A 162 23.50 7.68 -32.49
CA GLY A 162 22.28 8.42 -32.81
C GLY A 162 21.03 7.91 -32.08
N ASP A 163 19.91 8.61 -32.30
CA ASP A 163 18.62 8.31 -31.72
C ASP A 163 17.69 7.65 -32.73
N TYR A 164 17.07 6.53 -32.36
CA TYR A 164 16.22 5.73 -33.25
C TYR A 164 14.83 5.60 -32.66
N TYR A 165 13.82 6.09 -33.36
CA TYR A 165 12.43 6.08 -32.91
C TYR A 165 11.62 5.05 -33.68
N PHE A 166 11.00 4.11 -33.00
CA PHE A 166 10.12 3.09 -33.57
C PHE A 166 8.70 3.21 -33.02
N ASP A 167 7.69 2.95 -33.87
CA ASP A 167 6.33 2.74 -33.37
C ASP A 167 6.26 1.46 -32.52
N SER A 168 6.77 0.34 -33.05
CA SER A 168 6.86 -0.95 -32.35
C SER A 168 7.95 -1.83 -32.96
N LEU A 169 8.56 -2.69 -32.15
CA LEU A 169 9.57 -3.64 -32.60
C LEU A 169 9.21 -5.06 -32.17
N MET A 170 9.03 -5.95 -33.14
CA MET A 170 8.66 -7.35 -32.89
C MET A 170 9.56 -8.32 -33.66
N PHE A 171 10.12 -9.29 -32.94
CA PHE A 171 10.99 -10.33 -33.47
C PHE A 171 10.37 -11.72 -33.23
N ASN A 172 10.01 -12.39 -34.32
CA ASN A 172 9.31 -13.69 -34.29
C ASN A 172 10.17 -14.89 -34.70
N GLY A 173 11.44 -14.68 -35.09
CA GLY A 173 12.41 -15.75 -35.39
C GLY A 173 13.64 -15.77 -34.47
N ASN A 174 14.52 -16.75 -34.68
CA ASN A 174 15.71 -17.01 -33.85
C ASN A 174 16.96 -16.29 -34.38
N ASN A 175 18.00 -16.20 -33.56
CA ASN A 175 19.32 -15.66 -33.92
C ASN A 175 19.22 -14.18 -34.28
N ILE A 176 18.94 -13.35 -33.28
CA ILE A 176 18.83 -11.91 -33.41
C ILE A 176 20.09 -11.29 -32.82
N THR A 177 20.79 -10.49 -33.61
CA THR A 177 22.01 -9.82 -33.21
C THR A 177 21.85 -8.33 -33.46
N ILE A 178 21.90 -7.54 -32.39
CA ILE A 178 21.93 -6.08 -32.44
C ILE A 178 23.33 -5.65 -32.01
N THR A 179 24.03 -4.90 -32.85
CA THR A 179 25.42 -4.47 -32.58
C THR A 179 25.58 -2.97 -32.78
N LEU A 180 26.52 -2.40 -32.01
CA LEU A 180 26.95 -1.01 -32.10
C LEU A 180 28.37 -1.00 -32.68
N PRO A 181 28.55 -0.82 -34.00
CA PRO A 181 29.86 -1.04 -34.64
C PRO A 181 30.89 0.05 -34.31
N GLU A 182 30.43 1.25 -33.95
CA GLU A 182 31.25 2.39 -33.58
C GLU A 182 31.05 2.74 -32.11
N ASN A 183 32.12 3.17 -31.44
CA ASN A 183 32.03 3.67 -30.08
C ASN A 183 31.26 4.99 -30.07
N GLY A 184 30.09 5.00 -29.46
CA GLY A 184 29.25 6.17 -29.28
C GLY A 184 27.87 5.81 -28.75
N GLU A 185 27.15 6.82 -28.27
CA GLU A 185 25.83 6.67 -27.66
C GLU A 185 24.77 6.33 -28.72
N VAL A 186 24.05 5.22 -28.50
CA VAL A 186 22.87 4.80 -29.27
C VAL A 186 21.68 4.71 -28.34
N ARG A 187 20.61 5.46 -28.69
CA ARG A 187 19.35 5.45 -27.94
C ARG A 187 18.22 4.97 -28.83
N ILE A 188 17.48 3.98 -28.36
CA ILE A 188 16.35 3.40 -29.09
C ILE A 188 15.08 3.70 -28.31
N PHE A 189 14.15 4.44 -28.92
CA PHE A 189 12.87 4.83 -28.35
C PHE A 189 11.75 4.07 -29.06
N ILE A 190 10.94 3.32 -28.31
CA ILE A 190 9.88 2.49 -28.83
C ILE A 190 8.57 2.96 -28.22
N LYS A 191 7.59 3.30 -29.06
CA LYS A 191 6.34 3.89 -28.58
C LYS A 191 5.44 2.88 -27.86
N TYR A 192 5.26 1.71 -28.45
CA TYR A 192 4.46 0.62 -27.92
C TYR A 192 5.36 -0.47 -27.33
N ASP A 193 5.11 -1.74 -27.66
CA ASP A 193 5.81 -2.87 -27.08
C ASP A 193 7.10 -3.25 -27.83
N LEU A 194 8.04 -3.83 -27.09
CA LEU A 194 9.23 -4.51 -27.60
C LEU A 194 9.09 -6.02 -27.34
N ASN A 195 9.05 -6.82 -28.40
CA ASN A 195 8.79 -8.26 -28.30
C ASN A 195 9.88 -9.11 -28.95
N PHE A 196 10.45 -10.03 -28.17
CA PHE A 196 11.34 -11.09 -28.64
C PHE A 196 10.68 -12.45 -28.37
N ASN A 197 10.10 -13.08 -29.39
CA ASN A 197 9.23 -14.25 -29.24
C ASN A 197 9.94 -15.61 -29.43
N LYS A 198 11.27 -15.62 -29.63
CA LYS A 198 12.09 -16.81 -29.87
C LYS A 198 13.50 -16.67 -29.23
N ASN A 199 14.40 -17.62 -29.51
CA ASN A 199 15.67 -17.79 -28.78
C ASN A 199 16.88 -17.15 -29.49
N ASN A 200 18.02 -17.10 -28.79
CA ASN A 200 19.32 -16.64 -29.25
C ASN A 200 19.33 -15.16 -29.65
N VAL A 201 19.19 -14.29 -28.64
CA VAL A 201 19.12 -12.83 -28.78
C VAL A 201 20.38 -12.23 -28.17
N HIS A 202 21.19 -11.54 -28.97
CA HIS A 202 22.41 -10.87 -28.54
C HIS A 202 22.29 -9.39 -28.85
N ILE A 203 22.26 -8.55 -27.82
CA ILE A 203 22.11 -7.10 -27.94
C ILE A 203 23.33 -6.46 -27.31
N ASN A 204 24.18 -5.89 -28.14
CA ASN A 204 25.41 -5.22 -27.74
C ASN A 204 26.32 -6.09 -26.85
N GLU A 205 26.26 -7.43 -26.97
CA GLU A 205 26.89 -8.40 -26.06
C GLU A 205 28.36 -8.08 -25.74
N ASN A 206 29.13 -7.65 -26.76
CA ASN A 206 30.57 -7.38 -26.65
C ASN A 206 30.92 -5.88 -26.57
N GLY A 207 29.93 -4.98 -26.50
CA GLY A 207 30.16 -3.53 -26.40
C GLY A 207 30.19 -3.01 -24.97
N GLU A 208 30.21 -1.69 -24.79
CA GLU A 208 30.05 -1.04 -23.48
C GLU A 208 28.55 -0.83 -23.17
N SER A 209 28.11 -1.13 -21.95
CA SER A 209 26.72 -0.88 -21.49
C SER A 209 26.35 0.59 -21.58
N GLY A 210 27.30 1.49 -21.29
CA GLY A 210 27.14 2.94 -21.36
C GLY A 210 26.92 3.52 -22.77
N ASN A 211 26.95 2.68 -23.81
CA ASN A 211 26.68 3.10 -25.18
C ASN A 211 25.25 2.77 -25.65
N LEU A 212 24.48 1.98 -24.89
CA LEU A 212 23.14 1.55 -25.30
C LEU A 212 22.08 1.91 -24.25
N PHE A 213 21.08 2.66 -24.67
CA PHE A 213 19.87 2.92 -23.90
C PHE A 213 18.62 2.58 -24.72
N ILE A 214 17.68 1.84 -24.14
CA ILE A 214 16.41 1.46 -24.77
C ILE A 214 15.27 1.95 -23.90
N TYR A 215 14.40 2.78 -24.45
CA TYR A 215 13.18 3.27 -23.82
C TYR A 215 11.95 2.67 -24.51
N VAL A 216 11.02 2.12 -23.74
CA VAL A 216 9.82 1.44 -24.25
C VAL A 216 8.56 2.00 -23.57
N GLY A 217 7.67 2.59 -24.35
CA GLY A 217 6.41 3.16 -23.86
C GLY A 217 5.34 2.13 -23.49
N GLY A 218 5.48 0.88 -23.97
CA GLY A 218 4.67 -0.28 -23.58
C GLY A 218 5.48 -1.35 -22.83
N ASN A 219 5.11 -2.61 -23.01
CA ASN A 219 5.73 -3.76 -22.35
C ASN A 219 7.01 -4.23 -23.08
N VAL A 220 7.92 -4.84 -22.32
CA VAL A 220 9.09 -5.54 -22.88
C VAL A 220 8.95 -7.03 -22.62
N ASN A 221 8.90 -7.84 -23.67
CA ASN A 221 8.69 -9.28 -23.56
C ASN A 221 9.85 -10.07 -24.18
N PHE A 222 10.51 -10.89 -23.37
CA PHE A 222 11.49 -11.88 -23.80
C PHE A 222 10.91 -13.28 -23.61
N ASN A 223 10.23 -13.79 -24.64
CA ASN A 223 9.52 -15.08 -24.65
C ASN A 223 10.34 -16.15 -25.40
N GLY A 224 11.14 -16.95 -24.69
CA GLY A 224 11.99 -18.00 -25.26
C GLY A 224 11.60 -19.42 -24.81
N ASN A 225 11.16 -20.28 -25.74
CA ASN A 225 10.56 -21.60 -25.45
C ASN A 225 11.50 -22.83 -25.61
N GLY A 226 12.84 -22.74 -25.55
CA GLY A 226 13.66 -23.96 -25.69
C GLY A 226 15.19 -23.84 -25.50
N GLY A 227 15.84 -24.98 -25.26
CA GLY A 227 17.27 -25.11 -24.96
C GLY A 227 18.21 -24.67 -26.11
N GLY A 228 18.91 -23.56 -25.89
CA GLY A 228 19.91 -22.97 -26.79
C GLY A 228 20.63 -21.82 -26.08
N THR A 229 21.56 -21.13 -26.76
CA THR A 229 22.20 -19.90 -26.26
C THR A 229 21.12 -18.84 -25.98
N GLY A 230 21.16 -18.25 -24.78
CA GLY A 230 20.06 -17.46 -24.20
C GLY A 230 20.03 -16.01 -24.65
N LEU A 231 19.33 -15.18 -23.87
CA LEU A 231 19.31 -13.73 -24.02
C LEU A 231 20.60 -13.14 -23.47
N LYS A 232 21.32 -12.35 -24.26
CA LYS A 232 22.47 -11.57 -23.78
C LYS A 232 22.28 -10.11 -24.14
N VAL A 233 22.21 -9.25 -23.14
CA VAL A 233 22.04 -7.80 -23.31
C VAL A 233 23.12 -7.07 -22.55
N ASN A 234 23.73 -6.07 -23.18
CA ASN A 234 24.65 -5.15 -22.54
C ASN A 234 24.19 -3.71 -22.78
N GLY A 235 23.53 -3.11 -21.80
CA GLY A 235 22.89 -1.80 -21.94
C GLY A 235 21.80 -1.58 -20.89
N PHE A 236 21.14 -0.43 -20.99
CA PHE A 236 20.10 -0.01 -20.06
C PHE A 236 18.72 -0.02 -20.72
N ILE A 237 17.73 -0.61 -20.04
CA ILE A 237 16.35 -0.71 -20.56
C ILE A 237 15.39 -0.05 -19.57
N TYR A 238 14.59 0.90 -20.04
CA TYR A 238 13.50 1.52 -19.29
C TYR A 238 12.15 1.22 -19.98
N SER A 239 11.17 0.72 -19.23
CA SER A 239 9.83 0.43 -19.73
C SER A 239 8.76 1.11 -18.89
N LYS A 240 7.77 1.76 -19.53
CA LYS A 240 6.57 2.27 -18.84
C LYS A 240 5.57 1.16 -18.49
N GLY A 241 5.70 -0.01 -19.12
CA GLY A 241 4.88 -1.18 -18.87
C GLY A 241 5.57 -2.23 -18.01
N ASP A 242 5.13 -3.47 -18.15
CA ASP A 242 5.74 -4.64 -17.53
C ASP A 242 6.96 -5.13 -18.33
N ILE A 243 7.92 -5.71 -17.64
CA ILE A 243 9.04 -6.45 -18.26
C ILE A 243 8.93 -7.93 -17.91
N ASN A 244 8.77 -8.76 -18.94
CA ASN A 244 8.57 -10.20 -18.82
C ASN A 244 9.78 -10.97 -19.35
N PHE A 245 10.44 -11.70 -18.47
CA PHE A 245 11.55 -12.59 -18.79
C PHE A 245 11.11 -14.05 -18.72
N ASN A 246 10.59 -14.56 -19.84
CA ASN A 246 10.04 -15.90 -20.01
C ASN A 246 10.96 -16.76 -20.88
N ASN A 247 12.21 -16.97 -20.46
CA ASN A 247 13.22 -17.69 -21.22
C ASN A 247 13.86 -18.83 -20.40
N ASN A 248 13.75 -20.07 -20.88
CA ASN A 248 14.28 -21.25 -20.19
C ASN A 248 15.75 -21.59 -20.54
N SER A 249 16.55 -20.65 -21.05
CA SER A 249 17.96 -20.86 -21.38
C SER A 249 18.90 -20.70 -20.17
N ASN A 250 19.89 -21.60 -20.07
CA ASN A 250 20.97 -21.53 -19.07
C ASN A 250 22.03 -20.45 -19.34
N ASN A 251 21.90 -19.67 -20.42
CA ASN A 251 22.88 -18.67 -20.84
C ASN A 251 22.20 -17.30 -21.03
N PHE A 252 21.38 -16.92 -20.04
CA PHE A 252 20.72 -15.64 -19.95
C PHE A 252 21.58 -14.66 -19.14
N GLU A 253 21.96 -13.53 -19.73
CA GLU A 253 22.78 -12.49 -19.09
C GLU A 253 22.31 -11.07 -19.49
N ILE A 254 22.09 -10.20 -18.50
CA ILE A 254 21.91 -8.77 -18.72
C ILE A 254 22.97 -8.02 -17.92
N LYS A 255 23.79 -7.24 -18.62
CA LYS A 255 24.79 -6.32 -18.06
C LYS A 255 24.28 -4.88 -18.22
N GLY A 256 24.23 -4.11 -17.15
CA GLY A 256 23.62 -2.78 -17.15
C GLY A 256 22.52 -2.66 -16.10
N GLY A 257 21.35 -2.18 -16.50
CA GLY A 257 20.20 -2.00 -15.61
C GLY A 257 18.86 -2.10 -16.34
N VAL A 258 17.84 -2.58 -15.63
CA VAL A 258 16.49 -2.74 -16.16
C VAL A 258 15.50 -2.08 -15.20
N THR A 259 14.68 -1.17 -15.73
CA THR A 259 13.67 -0.42 -14.97
C THR A 259 12.30 -0.56 -15.59
N ALA A 260 11.29 -0.94 -14.80
CA ALA A 260 9.90 -1.06 -15.22
C ALA A 260 8.97 -0.22 -14.33
N GLU A 261 8.12 0.64 -14.90
CA GLU A 261 7.04 1.28 -14.13
C GLU A 261 5.92 0.28 -13.76
N GLY A 262 5.78 -0.80 -14.54
CA GLY A 262 4.97 -1.98 -14.23
C GLY A 262 5.76 -3.04 -13.47
N ASN A 263 5.29 -4.29 -13.48
CA ASN A 263 5.92 -5.42 -12.82
C ASN A 263 7.15 -5.93 -13.60
N ILE A 264 8.10 -6.52 -12.88
CA ILE A 264 9.14 -7.38 -13.49
C ILE A 264 8.81 -8.83 -13.17
N ASN A 265 8.63 -9.65 -14.20
CA ASN A 265 8.30 -11.07 -14.06
C ASN A 265 9.50 -11.93 -14.51
N LEU A 266 10.19 -12.54 -13.55
CA LEU A 266 11.31 -13.45 -13.75
C LEU A 266 10.81 -14.90 -13.76
N GLN A 267 10.46 -15.43 -14.93
CA GLN A 267 10.13 -16.85 -15.11
C GLN A 267 11.33 -17.68 -15.61
N SER A 268 12.42 -17.00 -15.96
CA SER A 268 13.61 -17.60 -16.59
C SER A 268 14.49 -18.36 -15.59
N ASN A 269 15.06 -19.49 -16.02
CA ASN A 269 16.00 -20.29 -15.22
C ASN A 269 17.44 -19.80 -15.40
N ASN A 270 18.23 -19.75 -14.33
CA ASN A 270 19.64 -19.36 -14.32
C ASN A 270 19.93 -17.97 -14.95
N ALA A 271 18.97 -17.04 -14.88
CA ALA A 271 19.13 -15.68 -15.36
C ALA A 271 20.18 -14.92 -14.54
N LYS A 272 21.13 -14.26 -15.20
CA LYS A 272 22.19 -13.48 -14.56
C LYS A 272 22.01 -11.99 -14.88
N PHE A 273 21.89 -11.17 -13.86
CA PHE A 273 21.82 -9.72 -13.94
C PHE A 273 23.08 -9.14 -13.32
N ILE A 274 23.80 -8.28 -14.04
CA ILE A 274 25.13 -7.80 -13.65
C ILE A 274 25.12 -6.28 -13.67
N SER A 275 25.46 -5.67 -12.55
CA SER A 275 25.52 -4.21 -12.42
C SER A 275 26.64 -3.63 -13.26
N SER A 276 26.43 -2.38 -13.65
CA SER A 276 27.43 -1.56 -14.32
C SER A 276 27.25 -0.12 -13.86
N ASN A 277 28.37 0.54 -13.56
CA ASN A 277 28.40 1.93 -13.13
C ASN A 277 28.28 2.91 -14.33
N ASP A 278 27.99 2.40 -15.54
CA ASP A 278 27.96 3.20 -16.76
C ASP A 278 26.65 3.96 -16.97
N ALA A 279 25.68 3.84 -16.05
CA ALA A 279 24.43 4.63 -16.10
C ALA A 279 24.71 6.14 -16.05
N ASP A 280 25.76 6.57 -15.32
CA ASP A 280 26.19 7.96 -15.25
C ASP A 280 26.66 8.49 -16.61
N LYS A 281 27.33 7.66 -17.43
CA LYS A 281 27.74 8.04 -18.80
C LYS A 281 26.53 8.41 -19.66
N LEU A 282 25.44 7.64 -19.54
CA LEU A 282 24.16 7.91 -20.21
C LEU A 282 23.38 9.05 -19.55
N GLY A 283 23.72 9.43 -18.31
CA GLY A 283 23.07 10.51 -17.57
C GLY A 283 21.86 10.05 -16.74
N TYR A 284 21.75 8.75 -16.44
CA TYR A 284 20.64 8.15 -15.71
C TYR A 284 21.05 7.53 -14.36
N GLY A 285 22.32 7.65 -13.98
CA GLY A 285 22.85 7.14 -12.71
C GLY A 285 22.55 8.06 -11.52
N LYS A 286 23.42 8.16 -10.52
CA LYS A 286 23.06 8.76 -9.21
C LYS A 286 22.80 10.27 -9.31
N CYS A 287 21.80 10.76 -8.57
CA CYS A 287 21.52 12.19 -8.50
C CYS A 287 22.53 12.96 -7.63
N PRO A 288 23.08 14.09 -8.13
CA PRO A 288 24.07 14.89 -7.43
C PRO A 288 23.50 15.90 -6.44
N ILE A 289 22.18 16.12 -6.37
CA ILE A 289 21.52 17.16 -5.55
C ILE A 289 20.42 16.58 -4.64
N CYS A 290 20.31 17.10 -3.41
CA CYS A 290 19.35 16.67 -2.38
C CYS A 290 19.00 17.83 -1.41
N TYR A 291 17.96 17.68 -0.58
CA TYR A 291 17.57 18.69 0.44
C TYR A 291 17.71 18.17 1.88
N GLU A 292 18.08 19.00 2.85
CA GLU A 292 18.14 18.60 4.26
C GLU A 292 16.84 18.88 5.02
N ARG A 293 16.75 18.38 6.26
CA ARG A 293 15.63 18.71 7.16
C ARG A 293 15.52 20.23 7.32
N PRO A 294 14.33 20.82 7.12
CA PRO A 294 14.13 22.24 7.32
C PRO A 294 14.43 22.69 8.75
N VAL A 295 15.02 23.87 8.90
CA VAL A 295 15.33 24.53 10.17
C VAL A 295 14.37 25.70 10.38
N VAL A 296 13.92 25.92 11.62
CA VAL A 296 13.00 27.01 11.98
C VAL A 296 13.63 27.88 13.08
N ASN A 297 13.87 29.16 12.78
CA ASN A 297 14.54 30.11 13.67
C ASN A 297 13.57 31.23 14.12
N GLY A 298 13.32 31.37 15.44
CA GLY A 298 12.41 32.37 16.01
C GLY A 298 12.07 32.15 17.50
N ALA A 299 11.35 33.09 18.12
CA ALA A 299 10.88 32.94 19.52
C ALA A 299 9.77 31.88 19.59
N SER A 300 10.07 30.73 20.20
CA SER A 300 9.21 29.55 20.23
C SER A 300 8.75 29.19 21.65
N PHE A 301 7.49 28.77 21.77
CA PHE A 301 6.97 28.02 22.93
C PHE A 301 6.76 26.57 22.49
N ASN A 302 7.33 25.61 23.23
CA ASN A 302 7.55 24.25 22.77
C ASN A 302 6.67 23.24 23.54
N PHE A 303 5.87 22.44 22.83
CA PHE A 303 5.20 21.24 23.36
C PHE A 303 5.34 20.06 22.37
N GLY A 304 6.50 19.37 22.41
CA GLY A 304 6.72 18.08 21.73
C GLY A 304 6.83 18.13 20.19
N GLN A 305 7.22 17.01 19.56
CA GLN A 305 7.22 16.93 18.09
C GLN A 305 5.84 16.54 17.56
N CYS A 306 5.31 17.46 16.76
CA CYS A 306 4.05 17.49 16.03
C CYS A 306 2.92 16.62 16.60
N PRO A 307 2.19 17.22 17.55
CA PRO A 307 0.95 17.86 17.14
C PRO A 307 0.87 19.34 17.55
N GLY A 308 0.62 20.19 16.56
CA GLY A 308 0.25 21.60 16.73
C GLY A 308 1.44 22.55 16.71
N PHE A 309 1.68 23.21 15.58
CA PHE A 309 2.61 24.34 15.56
C PHE A 309 1.87 25.68 15.54
N SER A 310 2.36 26.60 16.37
CA SER A 310 2.00 28.03 16.37
C SER A 310 3.25 28.84 16.03
N MET A 311 3.32 29.39 14.82
CA MET A 311 4.35 30.36 14.38
C MET A 311 4.18 31.72 15.07
N GLY A 312 5.12 32.10 15.93
CA GLY A 312 5.21 33.48 16.42
C GLY A 312 5.47 34.48 15.27
N PHE A 313 5.09 35.75 15.47
CA PHE A 313 5.42 36.84 14.55
C PHE A 313 6.92 36.85 14.21
N ASN A 314 7.27 36.91 12.91
CA ASN A 314 8.65 36.91 12.39
C ASN A 314 9.44 35.61 12.59
N SER A 315 8.78 34.46 12.53
CA SER A 315 9.47 33.15 12.46
C SER A 315 10.07 32.93 11.07
N LYS A 316 11.25 32.32 11.02
CA LYS A 316 12.02 32.06 9.80
C LYS A 316 12.10 30.56 9.53
N ILE A 317 11.92 30.15 8.27
CA ILE A 317 12.11 28.77 7.81
C ILE A 317 13.25 28.75 6.81
N GLU A 318 14.10 27.75 6.99
CA GLU A 318 15.35 27.51 6.28
C GLU A 318 15.30 26.10 5.69
N ILE A 319 15.42 25.95 4.37
CA ILE A 319 15.53 24.63 3.72
C ILE A 319 16.89 24.53 3.04
N PRO A 320 17.81 23.73 3.61
CA PRO A 320 19.12 23.53 3.01
C PRO A 320 19.07 22.66 1.76
N ILE A 321 19.76 23.07 0.70
CA ILE A 321 19.96 22.30 -0.53
C ILE A 321 21.45 21.99 -0.66
N LYS A 322 21.79 20.72 -0.91
CA LYS A 322 23.17 20.24 -1.04
C LYS A 322 23.42 19.58 -2.38
N SER A 323 24.63 19.73 -2.91
CA SER A 323 25.11 18.97 -4.05
C SER A 323 26.53 18.42 -3.86
N ASP A 324 26.80 17.24 -4.44
CA ASP A 324 28.11 16.55 -4.41
C ASP A 324 29.13 17.09 -5.43
N ARG A 325 28.70 17.94 -6.37
CA ARG A 325 29.53 18.53 -7.43
C ARG A 325 28.93 19.84 -7.93
N THR A 326 29.74 20.62 -8.64
CA THR A 326 29.30 21.89 -9.23
C THR A 326 28.22 21.67 -10.28
N LEU A 327 27.06 22.31 -10.11
CA LEU A 327 25.94 22.30 -11.06
C LEU A 327 25.72 23.69 -11.64
N GLN A 328 25.18 23.79 -12.85
CA GLN A 328 24.90 25.06 -13.52
C GLN A 328 23.40 25.31 -13.66
N ASN A 329 22.97 26.58 -13.70
CA ASN A 329 21.56 26.97 -13.88
C ASN A 329 20.59 26.21 -12.97
N VAL A 330 20.95 26.10 -11.70
CA VAL A 330 20.16 25.35 -10.73
C VAL A 330 18.92 26.18 -10.37
N SER A 331 17.73 25.59 -10.43
CA SER A 331 16.51 26.17 -9.88
C SER A 331 15.67 25.10 -9.22
N ILE A 332 14.96 25.46 -8.16
CA ILE A 332 14.10 24.55 -7.42
C ILE A 332 12.66 25.05 -7.52
N ASP A 333 11.77 24.12 -7.84
CA ASP A 333 10.32 24.27 -7.85
C ASP A 333 9.76 23.62 -6.58
N GLU A 334 9.15 24.43 -5.71
CA GLU A 334 8.42 23.96 -4.53
C GLU A 334 6.91 23.93 -4.82
N ALA A 335 6.33 22.73 -4.75
CA ALA A 335 4.91 22.49 -4.99
C ALA A 335 4.21 21.94 -3.75
N HIS A 336 3.03 22.48 -3.42
CA HIS A 336 2.22 22.05 -2.29
C HIS A 336 0.96 21.29 -2.72
N LYS A 337 0.55 20.28 -1.97
CA LYS A 337 -0.72 19.55 -2.23
C LYS A 337 -1.94 20.47 -2.10
N LYS A 338 -3.00 20.24 -2.92
CA LYS A 338 -4.30 20.93 -2.82
C LYS A 338 -4.93 20.61 -1.46
N SER A 339 -4.79 21.52 -0.50
CA SER A 339 -5.45 21.46 0.80
C SER A 339 -6.73 22.32 0.80
N LEU A 340 -7.71 22.00 1.66
CA LEU A 340 -8.94 22.78 1.91
C LEU A 340 -8.71 24.24 2.36
N PHE A 341 -7.45 24.67 2.51
CA PHE A 341 -7.05 26.01 2.88
C PHE A 341 -6.23 26.63 1.74
N ASN A 342 -6.82 27.64 1.10
CA ASN A 342 -6.18 28.45 0.07
C ASN A 342 -5.20 29.41 0.78
N PHE A 343 -3.92 29.05 0.88
CA PHE A 343 -2.92 29.88 1.55
C PHE A 343 -2.29 30.85 0.54
N ASN A 344 -2.65 32.13 0.63
CA ASN A 344 -1.86 33.21 0.01
C ASN A 344 -0.69 33.55 0.94
N PHE A 345 0.52 33.20 0.51
CA PHE A 345 1.76 33.49 1.19
C PHE A 345 2.07 35.01 1.10
N LEU A 346 1.94 35.73 2.23
CA LEU A 346 2.37 37.13 2.37
C LEU A 346 3.66 37.17 3.19
N SER A 347 4.76 36.80 2.54
CA SER A 347 6.11 37.00 3.03
C SER A 347 7.10 36.84 1.89
N THR A 348 8.27 37.44 2.01
CA THR A 348 9.32 37.35 1.01
C THR A 348 9.94 35.96 1.07
N ASN A 349 9.98 35.26 -0.07
CA ASN A 349 10.79 34.07 -0.27
C ASN A 349 12.13 34.56 -0.84
N GLU A 350 13.15 34.53 -0.02
CA GLU A 350 14.47 35.06 -0.36
C GLU A 350 15.44 33.86 -0.38
N VAL A 351 16.47 33.88 -1.25
CA VAL A 351 17.47 32.79 -1.30
C VAL A 351 18.81 33.30 -0.82
N ARG A 352 19.51 32.51 -0.01
CA ARG A 352 20.87 32.79 0.41
C ARG A 352 21.87 31.79 -0.15
N ASP A 353 23.03 32.31 -0.57
CA ASP A 353 24.19 31.46 -0.86
C ASP A 353 24.83 30.92 0.43
N GLN A 354 25.82 30.05 0.26
CA GLN A 354 26.66 29.48 1.33
C GLN A 354 27.36 30.53 2.21
N ASP A 355 27.59 31.75 1.68
CA ASP A 355 28.24 32.86 2.40
C ASP A 355 27.21 33.76 3.10
N GLY A 356 25.92 33.47 2.96
CA GLY A 356 24.80 34.22 3.53
C GLY A 356 24.40 35.47 2.75
N ASN A 357 24.90 35.67 1.53
CA ASN A 357 24.49 36.77 0.66
C ASN A 357 23.17 36.46 -0.03
N TRP A 358 22.42 37.51 -0.39
CA TRP A 358 21.15 37.38 -1.09
C TRP A 358 21.34 37.08 -2.58
N VAL A 359 20.69 36.01 -3.04
CA VAL A 359 20.79 35.47 -4.39
C VAL A 359 19.41 35.47 -5.03
N ARG A 360 18.90 36.68 -5.35
CA ARG A 360 17.58 36.90 -5.98
C ARG A 360 16.35 36.50 -5.10
N ASP A 361 15.19 37.08 -5.45
CA ASP A 361 13.90 36.75 -4.84
C ASP A 361 13.30 35.51 -5.54
N ALA A 362 12.58 34.66 -4.80
CA ALA A 362 11.82 33.57 -5.42
C ALA A 362 10.60 34.13 -6.16
N GLU A 363 10.29 33.56 -7.32
CA GLU A 363 9.17 33.96 -8.15
C GLU A 363 8.03 32.93 -8.04
N GLU A 364 6.79 33.40 -7.89
CA GLU A 364 5.60 32.54 -7.94
C GLU A 364 5.24 32.29 -9.41
N SER A 365 5.32 31.04 -9.86
CA SER A 365 5.03 30.64 -11.24
C SER A 365 3.77 29.77 -11.31
N ASN A 366 2.92 30.03 -12.31
CA ASN A 366 1.75 29.21 -12.61
C ASN A 366 2.10 28.00 -13.51
N ASP A 367 3.33 27.91 -14.03
CA ASP A 367 3.72 26.89 -15.04
C ASP A 367 4.41 25.65 -14.42
N GLY A 368 4.75 25.67 -13.13
CA GLY A 368 5.56 24.62 -12.47
C GLY A 368 4.87 23.25 -12.31
N LEU A 369 3.54 23.15 -12.38
CA LEU A 369 2.86 21.83 -12.35
C LEU A 369 3.20 20.95 -13.56
N ILE A 370 3.50 21.57 -14.70
CA ILE A 370 3.84 20.84 -15.92
C ILE A 370 5.13 20.04 -15.68
N ASN A 371 6.10 20.63 -14.99
CA ASN A 371 7.36 20.00 -14.60
C ASN A 371 7.17 18.83 -13.62
N VAL A 372 6.28 19.00 -12.63
CA VAL A 372 5.92 17.94 -11.66
C VAL A 372 5.23 16.75 -12.36
N SER A 373 4.33 17.03 -13.30
CA SER A 373 3.59 15.99 -14.04
C SER A 373 4.46 15.16 -15.00
N GLY A 374 5.52 15.76 -15.56
CA GLY A 374 6.47 15.10 -16.47
C GLY A 374 7.29 13.98 -15.82
N LEU A 375 7.41 14.02 -14.48
CA LEU A 375 8.09 13.01 -13.65
C LEU A 375 7.13 11.91 -13.17
N GLY A 376 5.92 11.82 -13.74
CA GLY A 376 4.92 10.80 -13.42
C GLY A 376 4.22 10.99 -12.07
N ILE A 377 4.32 12.19 -11.48
CA ILE A 377 3.55 12.58 -10.29
C ILE A 377 2.16 13.04 -10.73
N ASP A 378 1.13 12.65 -9.98
CA ASP A 378 -0.24 13.13 -10.20
C ASP A 378 -0.36 14.61 -9.80
N ALA A 379 -0.10 15.47 -10.78
CA ALA A 379 -0.22 16.93 -10.68
C ALA A 379 -1.59 17.40 -10.17
N SER A 380 -2.67 16.62 -10.32
CA SER A 380 -4.01 17.01 -9.83
C SER A 380 -4.08 17.16 -8.31
N LEU A 381 -3.15 16.52 -7.60
CA LEU A 381 -3.04 16.57 -6.16
C LEU A 381 -2.36 17.84 -5.64
N TYR A 382 -1.84 18.72 -6.50
CA TYR A 382 -1.01 19.88 -6.16
C TYR A 382 -1.64 21.22 -6.55
N SER A 383 -1.46 22.25 -5.72
CA SER A 383 -1.90 23.62 -5.94
C SER A 383 -1.39 24.13 -7.28
N ASP A 384 -2.22 24.84 -8.04
CA ASP A 384 -1.94 25.38 -9.39
C ASP A 384 -0.76 26.39 -9.44
N LYS A 385 -0.12 26.65 -8.30
CA LYS A 385 0.99 27.57 -8.13
C LYS A 385 2.20 26.87 -7.51
N VAL A 386 3.37 27.13 -8.08
CA VAL A 386 4.67 26.62 -7.62
C VAL A 386 5.56 27.81 -7.31
N ILE A 387 6.35 27.69 -6.25
CA ILE A 387 7.36 28.70 -5.90
C ILE A 387 8.66 28.24 -6.56
N THR A 388 9.16 29.02 -7.52
CA THR A 388 10.42 28.71 -8.20
C THR A 388 11.51 29.65 -7.68
N TYR A 389 12.65 29.08 -7.32
CA TYR A 389 13.81 29.86 -6.90
C TYR A 389 15.08 29.38 -7.59
N THR A 390 15.82 30.32 -8.18
CA THR A 390 17.11 30.05 -8.84
C THR A 390 18.22 30.03 -7.80
N LEU A 391 19.02 28.97 -7.80
CA LEU A 391 20.14 28.77 -6.91
C LEU A 391 21.44 29.19 -7.59
N GLY A 392 22.09 30.26 -7.11
CA GLY A 392 23.45 30.67 -7.50
C GLY A 392 23.59 32.11 -8.02
N ASP A 393 24.82 32.65 -7.93
CA ASP A 393 25.21 33.89 -8.59
C ASP A 393 25.09 33.73 -10.12
N ASN A 394 24.98 34.83 -10.86
CA ASN A 394 24.74 34.79 -12.31
C ASN A 394 25.85 34.08 -13.14
N ASP A 395 26.91 33.54 -12.52
CA ASP A 395 28.08 32.92 -13.17
C ASP A 395 28.40 31.48 -12.71
N GLY A 396 27.60 30.86 -11.83
CA GLY A 396 27.56 29.40 -11.66
C GLY A 396 28.85 28.71 -11.17
N ASN A 397 29.67 29.37 -10.36
CA ASN A 397 30.89 28.79 -9.81
C ASN A 397 30.73 28.41 -8.34
N TYR A 398 30.39 27.15 -8.09
CA TYR A 398 30.54 26.55 -6.77
C TYR A 398 31.99 26.06 -6.60
N SER A 399 32.78 26.65 -5.70
CA SER A 399 34.20 26.29 -5.49
C SER A 399 34.35 24.89 -4.87
N SER A 400 35.32 24.11 -5.34
CA SER A 400 35.48 22.66 -5.14
C SER A 400 35.72 22.13 -3.72
N ASP A 401 35.84 22.99 -2.70
CA ASP A 401 36.50 22.59 -1.45
C ASP A 401 35.58 22.50 -0.22
N ASP A 402 34.27 22.71 -0.32
CA ASP A 402 33.29 22.36 0.73
C ASP A 402 31.87 22.22 0.13
N ASN A 403 31.04 21.33 0.69
CA ASN A 403 29.70 20.95 0.19
C ASN A 403 28.88 22.17 -0.26
N HIS A 404 28.46 22.20 -1.52
CA HIS A 404 27.73 23.31 -2.12
C HIS A 404 26.35 23.48 -1.47
N TYR A 405 26.13 24.61 -0.78
CA TYR A 405 25.01 24.82 0.13
C TYR A 405 24.21 26.07 -0.26
N GLN A 406 22.88 25.97 -0.28
CA GLN A 406 21.99 27.13 -0.37
C GLN A 406 20.77 26.98 0.53
N GLU A 407 20.23 28.09 0.98
CA GLU A 407 19.16 28.14 1.98
C GLU A 407 17.98 28.96 1.46
N MET A 408 16.82 28.32 1.38
CA MET A 408 15.55 29.03 1.17
C MET A 408 15.15 29.76 2.45
N TYR A 409 14.91 31.06 2.35
CA TYR A 409 14.53 31.92 3.47
C TYR A 409 13.06 32.34 3.33
N SER A 410 12.22 31.85 4.25
CA SER A 410 10.80 32.20 4.31
C SER A 410 10.47 32.81 5.66
N SER A 411 9.90 34.02 5.67
CA SER A 411 9.37 34.65 6.89
C SER A 411 7.86 34.40 7.00
N SER A 412 7.25 34.54 8.17
CA SER A 412 5.78 34.57 8.29
C SER A 412 5.33 35.55 9.36
N LEU A 413 4.20 36.20 9.09
CA LEU A 413 3.54 37.13 10.00
C LEU A 413 2.45 36.45 10.87
N PHE A 414 2.12 35.18 10.61
CA PHE A 414 1.00 34.47 11.28
C PHE A 414 1.36 33.07 11.75
N ASN A 415 0.62 32.59 12.76
CA ASN A 415 0.63 31.21 13.26
C ASN A 415 0.22 30.21 12.16
N PHE A 416 1.07 29.23 11.80
CA PHE A 416 0.71 28.14 10.89
C PHE A 416 1.27 26.78 11.31
N ASP A 417 0.67 25.69 10.81
CA ASP A 417 1.04 24.30 11.10
C ASP A 417 2.15 23.81 10.15
N PHE A 418 3.39 23.90 10.61
CA PHE A 418 4.59 23.59 9.84
C PHE A 418 4.68 22.13 9.37
N CYS A 419 4.21 21.17 10.18
CA CYS A 419 4.31 19.75 9.83
C CYS A 419 3.35 19.36 8.70
N LYS A 420 2.13 19.90 8.71
CA LYS A 420 1.21 19.71 7.58
C LYS A 420 1.74 20.35 6.30
N TRP A 421 2.38 21.50 6.43
CA TRP A 421 3.02 22.18 5.30
C TRP A 421 4.17 21.32 4.73
N TYR A 422 5.11 20.87 5.56
CA TYR A 422 6.25 20.05 5.13
C TYR A 422 5.80 18.73 4.49
N ASP A 423 4.88 17.98 5.12
CA ASP A 423 4.33 16.72 4.58
C ASP A 423 3.54 16.90 3.27
N SER A 424 3.14 18.14 2.97
CA SER A 424 2.42 18.51 1.75
C SER A 424 3.31 19.03 0.62
N SER A 425 4.62 19.18 0.86
CA SER A 425 5.55 19.83 -0.07
C SER A 425 6.36 18.81 -0.88
N ILE A 426 6.63 19.15 -2.15
CA ILE A 426 7.57 18.46 -3.03
C ILE A 426 8.55 19.49 -3.59
N PHE A 427 9.83 19.14 -3.60
CA PHE A 427 10.90 19.93 -4.22
C PHE A 427 11.34 19.25 -5.51
N VAL A 428 11.30 19.99 -6.62
CA VAL A 428 11.77 19.56 -7.93
C VAL A 428 12.97 20.41 -8.32
N ALA A 429 14.12 19.79 -8.57
CA ALA A 429 15.32 20.49 -9.01
C ALA A 429 15.43 20.46 -10.55
N HIS A 430 15.80 21.60 -11.11
CA HIS A 430 16.21 21.80 -12.48
C HIS A 430 17.66 22.25 -12.49
N TYR A 431 18.53 21.59 -13.25
CA TYR A 431 19.94 21.99 -13.33
C TYR A 431 20.59 21.46 -14.59
N ASN A 432 21.74 22.03 -14.93
CA ASN A 432 22.61 21.53 -15.99
C ASN A 432 23.84 20.86 -15.38
N ASP A 433 24.15 19.65 -15.84
CA ASP A 433 25.40 18.94 -15.57
C ASP A 433 25.94 18.37 -16.88
N ASN A 434 27.21 18.66 -17.20
CA ASN A 434 27.89 18.17 -18.40
C ASN A 434 27.08 18.33 -19.71
N ASN A 435 26.48 19.51 -19.94
CA ASN A 435 25.59 19.86 -21.08
C ASN A 435 24.24 19.11 -21.15
N LYS A 436 23.88 18.33 -20.13
CA LYS A 436 22.56 17.69 -19.99
C LYS A 436 21.71 18.50 -19.04
N HIS A 437 20.44 18.70 -19.37
CA HIS A 437 19.48 19.37 -18.49
C HIS A 437 18.71 18.32 -17.69
N TYR A 438 18.76 18.42 -16.37
CA TYR A 438 18.11 17.51 -15.45
C TYR A 438 16.86 18.15 -14.86
N THR A 439 15.80 17.38 -14.75
CA THR A 439 14.60 17.72 -13.98
C THR A 439 14.28 16.55 -13.08
N ILE A 440 14.37 16.73 -11.76
CA ILE A 440 14.23 15.63 -10.80
C ILE A 440 13.41 16.03 -9.59
N VAL A 441 12.67 15.07 -9.05
CA VAL A 441 12.18 15.12 -7.67
C VAL A 441 13.39 14.96 -6.77
N MET A 442 13.64 15.98 -5.95
CA MET A 442 14.72 15.90 -5.00
C MET A 442 14.39 14.90 -3.90
N GLU A 443 15.38 14.12 -3.53
CA GLU A 443 15.31 13.32 -2.32
C GLU A 443 15.85 14.13 -1.15
N GLN A 444 15.35 13.81 0.04
CA GLN A 444 16.02 14.30 1.24
C GLN A 444 17.44 13.74 1.17
N CYS A 445 18.43 14.58 1.40
CA CYS A 445 19.79 14.10 1.57
C CYS A 445 19.70 12.94 2.53
N LYS A 446 20.18 11.76 2.11
CA LYS A 446 20.53 10.75 3.09
C LYS A 446 21.36 11.53 4.09
N HIS A 447 20.83 11.68 5.30
CA HIS A 447 21.72 11.79 6.42
C HIS A 447 22.45 10.47 6.34
N LEU A 448 23.54 10.46 5.57
CA LEU A 448 24.65 9.65 5.94
C LEU A 448 24.80 10.03 7.40
N GLY A 449 24.41 9.14 8.30
CA GLY A 449 25.01 9.11 9.61
C GLY A 449 26.50 9.25 9.37
N GLY A 450 27.03 10.46 9.53
CA GLY A 450 28.15 11.00 8.76
C GLY A 450 28.98 10.02 7.92
N SER A 451 28.77 9.97 6.60
CA SER A 451 29.85 9.64 5.67
C SER A 451 30.43 10.97 5.23
N GLY A 452 31.32 11.47 6.07
CA GLY A 452 31.91 12.79 5.96
C GLY A 452 32.52 13.22 7.28
N SER A 453 33.61 12.54 7.65
CA SER A 453 34.69 13.02 8.53
C SER A 453 34.34 13.44 9.96
N ASN A 454 34.74 12.59 10.90
CA ASN A 454 35.01 12.88 12.31
C ASN A 454 33.83 12.67 13.29
N LEU A 455 33.43 11.43 13.53
CA LEU A 455 32.74 11.02 14.75
C LEU A 455 33.66 10.15 15.63
N PRO A 456 34.10 10.62 16.81
CA PRO A 456 35.07 9.90 17.63
C PRO A 456 34.63 8.47 18.06
N TYR A 457 33.33 8.15 18.02
CA TYR A 457 32.79 6.84 18.34
C TYR A 457 31.61 6.47 17.44
N GLY A 458 31.52 5.19 17.06
CA GLY A 458 30.29 4.62 16.47
C GLY A 458 29.61 3.63 17.41
N ALA A 459 28.32 3.42 17.19
CA ALA A 459 27.48 2.48 17.92
C ALA A 459 26.68 1.63 16.93
N PHE A 460 26.60 0.32 17.14
CA PHE A 460 25.90 -0.63 16.26
C PHE A 460 25.53 -1.93 16.99
N ASP A 461 24.62 -2.72 16.44
CA ASP A 461 24.20 -4.02 17.00
C ASP A 461 24.28 -5.20 16.04
N THR A 462 24.53 -4.94 14.76
CA THR A 462 24.83 -5.93 13.73
C THR A 462 26.26 -5.73 13.23
N GLU A 463 27.00 -6.82 13.05
CA GLU A 463 28.29 -6.79 12.36
C GLU A 463 28.06 -7.21 10.91
N GLU A 464 27.92 -6.26 9.99
CA GLU A 464 28.08 -6.58 8.57
C GLU A 464 29.57 -6.70 8.24
N ASN A 465 29.97 -7.89 7.78
CA ASN A 465 31.31 -8.15 7.29
C ASN A 465 31.61 -7.27 6.08
N GLY A 466 32.29 -6.14 6.32
CA GLY A 466 32.98 -5.38 5.28
C GLY A 466 32.29 -4.12 4.75
N ARG A 467 31.15 -3.69 5.31
CA ARG A 467 30.59 -2.34 5.05
C ARG A 467 31.01 -1.36 6.15
N THR A 468 31.23 -0.10 5.76
CA THR A 468 31.51 1.03 6.66
C THR A 468 30.29 1.50 7.44
N ASP A 469 29.11 0.93 7.17
CA ASP A 469 27.88 1.30 7.85
C ASP A 469 27.74 0.57 9.19
N ARG A 470 27.32 1.31 10.21
CA ARG A 470 27.33 0.89 11.62
C ARG A 470 25.91 0.95 12.14
N ASN A 471 25.11 -0.06 11.80
CA ASN A 471 23.66 -0.02 11.96
C ASN A 471 23.18 -0.48 13.34
N ILE A 472 22.13 0.15 13.82
CA ILE A 472 21.34 -0.15 15.01
C ILE A 472 19.91 -0.45 14.55
N THR A 473 19.56 -1.73 14.50
CA THR A 473 18.19 -2.13 14.14
C THR A 473 17.15 -1.64 15.16
N THR A 474 15.90 -1.46 14.75
CA THR A 474 14.80 -1.14 15.70
C THR A 474 14.72 -2.14 16.87
N LYS A 475 14.20 -1.68 18.02
CA LYS A 475 14.10 -2.46 19.27
C LYS A 475 12.67 -2.58 19.74
N ILE A 476 12.41 -3.64 20.51
CA ILE A 476 11.10 -3.91 21.09
C ILE A 476 11.10 -3.50 22.57
N VAL A 477 10.04 -2.82 23.00
CA VAL A 477 9.82 -2.45 24.41
C VAL A 477 9.85 -3.69 25.30
N ASN A 478 10.50 -3.58 26.46
CA ASN A 478 10.73 -4.66 27.43
C ASN A 478 11.55 -5.87 26.91
N GLU A 479 12.04 -5.84 25.68
CA GLU A 479 12.96 -6.84 25.16
C GLU A 479 14.41 -6.37 25.40
N PRO A 480 15.28 -7.19 26.03
CA PRO A 480 16.66 -6.81 26.27
C PRO A 480 17.45 -6.77 24.96
N PHE A 481 18.29 -5.75 24.79
CA PHE A 481 19.18 -5.63 23.63
C PHE A 481 20.55 -5.10 24.03
N THR A 482 21.53 -5.35 23.16
CA THR A 482 22.92 -4.96 23.35
C THR A 482 23.36 -4.03 22.23
N ILE A 483 23.97 -2.90 22.59
CA ILE A 483 24.65 -2.03 21.64
C ILE A 483 26.16 -2.17 21.84
N LYS A 484 26.88 -2.31 20.74
CA LYS A 484 28.33 -2.32 20.66
C LYS A 484 28.83 -0.92 20.32
N ILE A 485 29.75 -0.39 21.11
CA ILE A 485 30.36 0.94 20.92
C ILE A 485 31.84 0.74 20.59
N ILE A 486 32.32 1.40 19.53
CA ILE A 486 33.71 1.32 19.08
C ILE A 486 34.30 2.71 18.81
N PRO A 487 35.52 3.02 19.31
CA PRO A 487 36.24 4.25 18.94
C PRO A 487 36.67 4.28 17.47
N ILE A 488 36.50 5.42 16.79
CA ILE A 488 37.06 5.66 15.45
C ILE A 488 38.45 6.26 15.60
N LYS A 489 39.48 5.42 15.43
CA LYS A 489 40.87 5.75 15.81
C LYS A 489 41.46 6.92 15.03
N ASP A 490 41.01 7.16 13.81
CA ASP A 490 41.59 8.19 12.94
C ASP A 490 41.10 9.60 13.26
N GLU A 491 40.04 9.72 14.07
CA GLU A 491 39.27 10.95 14.28
C GLU A 491 39.45 11.56 15.68
N ILE A 492 40.26 10.90 16.55
CA ILE A 492 40.52 11.32 17.93
C ILE A 492 42.02 11.51 18.19
N GLU A 493 42.38 12.62 18.85
CA GLU A 493 43.68 12.80 19.49
C GLU A 493 43.54 13.12 20.99
N LYS A 494 44.55 12.79 21.81
CA LYS A 494 44.60 13.24 23.21
C LYS A 494 45.19 14.64 23.30
N GLY A 495 44.59 15.50 24.11
CA GLY A 495 45.16 16.80 24.42
C GLY A 495 46.54 16.71 25.10
N LYS A 496 47.45 17.62 24.71
CA LYS A 496 48.76 17.76 25.35
C LYS A 496 48.69 18.66 26.59
N LYS A 497 49.43 18.28 27.63
CA LYS A 497 49.73 19.10 28.81
C LYS A 497 50.77 20.15 28.43
N HIS A 498 50.74 21.30 29.10
CA HIS A 498 51.66 22.44 28.92
C HIS A 498 53.17 22.07 28.99
N TRP A 499 53.52 20.92 29.57
CA TRP A 499 54.90 20.45 29.77
C TRP A 499 55.29 19.23 28.90
N GLY A 500 54.54 18.94 27.83
CA GLY A 500 54.97 17.97 26.80
C GLY A 500 54.56 16.50 26.98
N GLY A 501 53.40 16.21 27.59
CA GLY A 501 52.84 14.84 27.67
C GLY A 501 51.32 14.82 27.52
N TYR A 502 50.71 13.65 27.25
CA TYR A 502 49.26 13.55 27.03
C TYR A 502 48.44 13.45 28.35
N TYR A 503 47.15 13.79 28.28
CA TYR A 503 46.21 13.47 29.36
C TYR A 503 45.92 11.96 29.41
N HIS A 504 45.89 11.39 30.61
CA HIS A 504 45.48 10.00 30.87
C HIS A 504 44.12 9.98 31.58
N HIS A 505 43.41 8.84 31.55
CA HIS A 505 42.11 8.65 32.21
C HIS A 505 41.03 9.65 31.75
N ILE A 506 40.94 9.88 30.43
CA ILE A 506 39.89 10.74 29.87
C ILE A 506 38.57 9.96 29.91
N LYS A 507 37.54 10.54 30.51
CA LYS A 507 36.21 9.95 30.58
C LYS A 507 35.39 10.35 29.36
N VAL A 508 34.70 9.40 28.76
CA VAL A 508 33.63 9.64 27.79
C VAL A 508 32.34 9.12 28.40
N LYS A 509 31.29 9.95 28.34
CA LYS A 509 29.95 9.60 28.83
C LYS A 509 29.07 9.24 27.64
N TYR A 510 28.17 8.28 27.80
CA TYR A 510 27.23 7.90 26.75
C TYR A 510 25.86 7.56 27.33
N ALA A 511 24.81 7.81 26.56
CA ALA A 511 23.43 7.47 26.90
C ALA A 511 22.61 7.33 25.61
N LEU A 512 21.53 6.55 25.69
CA LEU A 512 20.45 6.66 24.70
C LEU A 512 19.68 7.94 24.97
N VAL A 513 19.37 8.67 23.90
CA VAL A 513 18.62 9.92 23.95
C VAL A 513 17.47 9.87 22.97
N ASN A 514 16.34 10.43 23.37
CA ASN A 514 15.23 10.65 22.48
C ASN A 514 15.54 11.89 21.62
N LEU A 515 15.66 11.72 20.31
CA LEU A 515 15.99 12.83 19.40
C LEU A 515 14.85 13.85 19.31
N ILE A 516 13.64 13.46 19.70
CA ILE A 516 12.46 14.33 19.71
C ILE A 516 12.62 15.54 20.62
N ASN A 517 12.98 15.28 21.87
CA ASN A 517 13.07 16.29 22.92
C ASN A 517 14.50 16.46 23.44
N LYS A 518 15.47 15.74 22.84
CA LYS A 518 16.88 15.71 23.20
C LYS A 518 17.16 15.30 24.65
N ASN A 519 16.21 14.64 25.31
CA ASN A 519 16.37 14.17 26.67
C ASN A 519 16.98 12.75 26.69
N PRO A 520 17.87 12.45 27.65
CA PRO A 520 18.35 11.10 27.86
C PRO A 520 17.21 10.19 28.30
N ILE A 521 17.07 9.04 27.64
CA ILE A 521 16.14 7.97 28.02
C ILE A 521 16.80 6.96 28.97
N THR A 522 18.13 6.96 29.03
CA THR A 522 18.94 6.20 29.99
C THR A 522 19.86 7.12 30.75
N GLU A 523 20.28 6.73 31.95
CA GLU A 523 21.36 7.42 32.66
C GLU A 523 22.67 7.40 31.85
N TYR A 524 23.47 8.46 31.98
CA TYR A 524 24.79 8.50 31.36
C TYR A 524 25.72 7.50 32.04
N ARG A 525 26.18 6.53 31.25
CA ARG A 525 27.27 5.62 31.61
C ARG A 525 28.60 6.24 31.21
N GLU A 526 29.70 5.81 31.81
CA GLU A 526 31.04 6.32 31.49
C GLU A 526 32.05 5.21 31.24
N PHE A 527 33.00 5.46 30.35
CA PHE A 527 34.17 4.61 30.15
C PHE A 527 35.47 5.44 30.10
N LEU A 528 36.58 4.79 30.42
CA LEU A 528 37.91 5.40 30.48
C LEU A 528 38.72 5.17 29.22
N LEU A 529 39.33 6.24 28.71
CA LEU A 529 40.25 6.22 27.58
C LEU A 529 41.70 6.17 28.06
N ASP A 530 42.15 5.01 28.51
CA ASP A 530 43.46 4.87 29.16
C ASP A 530 44.63 4.79 28.16
N THR A 531 44.44 4.21 26.96
CA THR A 531 45.46 4.19 25.88
C THR A 531 44.86 4.55 24.51
N ILE A 532 45.67 5.12 23.60
CA ILE A 532 45.29 5.43 22.20
C ILE A 532 45.07 4.13 21.38
N LEU A 533 45.43 2.96 21.92
CA LEU A 533 45.52 1.70 21.18
C LEU A 533 44.69 0.53 21.73
N SER A 534 44.04 0.63 22.89
CA SER A 534 43.15 -0.45 23.31
C SER A 534 41.85 -0.41 22.49
N SER A 535 41.64 -1.47 21.72
CA SER A 535 40.40 -1.92 21.07
C SER A 535 39.27 -2.15 22.08
N ASN A 536 38.96 -1.16 22.91
CA ASN A 536 37.92 -1.26 23.92
C ASN A 536 36.58 -1.12 23.23
N VAL A 537 36.16 -2.21 22.61
CA VAL A 537 34.78 -2.46 22.25
C VAL A 537 33.99 -2.52 23.54
N ILE A 538 32.98 -1.68 23.66
CA ILE A 538 32.10 -1.65 24.83
C ILE A 538 30.77 -2.27 24.42
N TYR A 539 30.33 -3.28 25.16
CA TYR A 539 28.99 -3.82 25.03
C TYR A 539 28.13 -3.27 26.16
N THR A 540 27.02 -2.65 25.81
CA THR A 540 26.10 -2.06 26.76
C THR A 540 24.70 -2.64 26.57
N ASN A 541 24.15 -3.18 27.65
CA ASN A 541 22.82 -3.80 27.63
C ASN A 541 21.77 -2.80 28.11
N TYR A 542 20.62 -2.86 27.46
CA TYR A 542 19.45 -2.05 27.75
C TYR A 542 18.18 -2.90 27.79
N THR A 543 17.23 -2.44 28.59
CA THR A 543 15.85 -2.91 28.58
C THR A 543 15.00 -1.68 28.85
N ILE A 544 14.24 -1.25 27.86
CA ILE A 544 13.54 0.03 27.89
C ILE A 544 12.02 -0.25 27.93
N PRO A 545 11.30 0.21 28.98
CA PRO A 545 9.89 -0.10 29.19
C PRO A 545 8.92 0.87 28.51
N ILE A 546 9.45 1.88 27.81
CA ILE A 546 8.68 2.95 27.16
C ILE A 546 9.03 2.94 25.68
N ALA A 547 8.04 3.16 24.83
CA ALA A 547 8.27 3.31 23.40
C ALA A 547 8.84 4.69 23.08
N TYR A 548 9.86 4.72 22.23
CA TYR A 548 10.47 5.93 21.69
C TYR A 548 10.55 5.84 20.16
N ARG A 549 10.02 6.85 19.49
CA ARG A 549 9.87 6.87 18.03
C ARG A 549 11.20 7.04 17.29
N ASP A 550 12.12 7.75 17.93
CA ASP A 550 13.37 8.24 17.35
C ASP A 550 14.43 8.36 18.46
N VAL A 551 15.41 7.46 18.46
CA VAL A 551 16.43 7.27 19.49
C VAL A 551 17.80 7.24 18.84
N ALA A 552 18.77 7.91 19.45
CA ALA A 552 20.17 7.79 19.06
C ALA A 552 21.06 7.55 20.28
N MET A 553 22.26 7.04 20.03
CA MET A 553 23.32 7.01 21.02
C MET A 553 24.02 8.37 21.07
N GLN A 554 23.99 9.05 22.22
CA GLN A 554 24.72 10.30 22.41
C GLN A 554 25.99 10.08 23.24
N PHE A 555 27.09 10.66 22.78
CA PHE A 555 28.36 10.78 23.47
C PHE A 555 28.58 12.19 24.01
N LYS A 556 29.03 12.30 25.25
CA LYS A 556 29.48 13.53 25.88
C LYS A 556 30.97 13.45 26.21
N MET A 557 31.72 14.47 25.81
CA MET A 557 33.15 14.57 26.06
C MET A 557 33.61 16.02 26.11
N CYS A 558 34.71 16.29 26.81
CA CYS A 558 35.37 17.60 26.78
C CYS A 558 36.38 17.62 25.63
N SER A 559 36.11 18.42 24.61
CA SER A 559 36.92 18.46 23.38
C SER A 559 36.91 19.82 22.68
N ASP A 560 37.93 20.07 21.86
CA ASP A 560 37.91 21.03 20.76
C ASP A 560 38.07 20.26 19.42
N TYR A 561 37.74 20.92 18.31
CA TYR A 561 37.86 20.39 16.96
C TYR A 561 38.80 21.27 16.14
N ASN A 562 39.84 20.70 15.56
CA ASN A 562 40.88 21.44 14.84
C ASN A 562 40.66 21.50 13.31
N GLY A 563 39.47 21.09 12.82
CA GLY A 563 39.17 20.94 11.41
C GLY A 563 39.41 19.52 10.87
N GLU A 564 40.19 18.69 11.57
CA GLU A 564 40.51 17.32 11.14
C GLU A 564 40.24 16.25 12.21
N LYS A 565 40.32 16.57 13.51
CA LYS A 565 40.20 15.61 14.63
C LYS A 565 39.63 16.25 15.87
N TYR A 566 38.99 15.44 16.71
CA TYR A 566 38.60 15.83 18.06
C TYR A 566 39.75 15.62 19.04
N ILE A 567 40.21 16.71 19.67
CA ILE A 567 41.23 16.63 20.71
C ILE A 567 40.55 16.53 22.06
N LEU A 568 40.72 15.38 22.73
CA LEU A 568 40.02 15.07 23.98
C LEU A 568 40.79 15.53 25.22
N TYR A 569 40.06 16.07 26.18
CA TYR A 569 40.57 16.54 27.47
C TYR A 569 39.77 15.94 28.64
N PRO A 570 40.32 15.91 29.86
CA PRO A 570 39.55 15.62 31.05
C PRO A 570 38.39 16.61 31.21
N TYR A 571 37.22 16.14 31.65
CA TYR A 571 36.03 16.97 31.87
C TYR A 571 36.31 18.26 32.67
N SER A 572 37.22 18.22 33.64
CA SER A 572 37.63 19.40 34.44
C SER A 572 38.28 20.53 33.64
N LYS A 573 38.62 20.31 32.36
CA LYS A 573 39.18 21.32 31.46
C LYS A 573 38.12 22.05 30.64
N CYS A 574 36.88 21.61 30.69
CA CYS A 574 35.75 22.30 30.09
C CYS A 574 34.87 22.87 31.20
N ASN A 575 34.57 24.16 31.13
CA ASN A 575 33.75 24.88 32.12
C ASN A 575 32.33 25.17 31.61
N ARG A 576 32.01 24.81 30.36
CA ARG A 576 30.71 25.03 29.71
C ARG A 576 30.42 23.97 28.65
N GLU A 577 29.15 23.81 28.29
CA GLU A 577 28.75 23.07 27.07
C GLU A 577 29.05 23.91 25.81
N CYS A 578 29.30 23.22 24.70
CA CYS A 578 29.52 23.87 23.40
C CYS A 578 28.22 24.45 22.83
N ASN A 579 28.32 25.63 22.23
CA ASN A 579 27.29 26.19 21.36
C ASN A 579 27.58 25.81 19.89
N SER A 580 26.62 26.06 18.99
CA SER A 580 26.74 25.73 17.56
C SER A 580 27.93 26.41 16.85
N SER A 581 28.41 27.55 17.36
CA SER A 581 29.55 28.29 16.79
C SER A 581 30.92 27.92 17.39
N ASP A 582 30.99 26.92 18.29
CA ASP A 582 32.19 26.60 19.07
C ASP A 582 33.00 25.43 18.48
N GLU A 583 33.26 25.40 17.18
CA GLU A 583 34.02 24.29 16.58
C GLU A 583 35.45 24.22 17.13
N GLN A 584 36.19 25.33 17.10
CA GLN A 584 37.59 25.40 17.54
C GLN A 584 37.78 25.61 19.05
N SER A 585 36.69 25.74 19.81
CA SER A 585 36.74 26.04 21.24
C SER A 585 36.63 24.78 22.10
N LYS A 586 37.35 24.79 23.23
CA LYS A 586 37.33 23.70 24.21
C LYS A 586 36.10 23.78 25.10
N CYS A 587 35.19 22.82 24.97
CA CYS A 587 33.93 22.78 25.69
C CYS A 587 33.38 21.35 25.79
N ILE A 588 32.31 21.14 26.58
CA ILE A 588 31.62 19.85 26.65
C ILE A 588 30.77 19.70 25.38
N ARG A 589 31.17 18.77 24.51
CA ARG A 589 30.51 18.49 23.24
C ARG A 589 29.58 17.30 23.36
N LYS A 590 28.41 17.41 22.73
CA LYS A 590 27.43 16.34 22.53
C LYS A 590 27.54 15.90 21.08
N LEU A 591 27.89 14.64 20.88
CA LEU A 591 28.00 14.01 19.57
C LEU A 591 27.02 12.83 19.54
N TYR A 592 26.50 12.50 18.37
CA TYR A 592 25.58 11.39 18.19
C TYR A 592 26.28 10.30 17.38
N ALA A 593 25.92 9.05 17.60
CA ALA A 593 26.28 8.00 16.65
C ALA A 593 25.69 8.33 15.27
N SER A 594 26.28 7.73 14.24
CA SER A 594 25.81 7.88 12.86
C SER A 594 24.34 7.49 12.72
N ASP A 595 23.91 6.45 13.43
CA ASP A 595 22.61 5.85 13.23
C ASP A 595 21.56 6.20 14.31
N ASP A 596 20.30 6.25 13.89
CA ASP A 596 19.10 6.41 14.72
C ASP A 596 18.17 5.18 14.61
N PHE A 597 17.39 4.93 15.65
CA PHE A 597 16.53 3.75 15.71
C PHE A 597 15.28 4.02 16.56
N ALA A 598 14.25 3.18 16.40
CA ALA A 598 13.06 3.23 17.24
C ALA A 598 13.06 2.14 18.31
N ILE A 599 12.44 2.41 19.45
CA ILE A 599 12.05 1.42 20.44
C ILE A 599 10.52 1.34 20.42
N ARG A 600 9.98 0.30 19.79
CA ARG A 600 8.55 0.20 19.43
C ARG A 600 7.81 -0.90 20.19
N PRO A 601 6.46 -0.87 20.21
CA PRO A 601 5.66 -2.03 20.58
C PRO A 601 5.95 -3.23 19.69
N TYR A 602 5.65 -4.42 20.19
CA TYR A 602 5.82 -5.67 19.44
C TYR A 602 4.68 -5.87 18.44
N ALA A 603 3.43 -5.74 18.90
CA ALA A 603 2.24 -6.10 18.13
C ALA A 603 1.03 -5.22 18.47
N PHE A 604 0.04 -5.19 17.56
CA PHE A 604 -1.33 -4.79 17.89
C PHE A 604 -2.14 -6.00 18.35
N VAL A 605 -3.08 -5.75 19.26
CA VAL A 605 -4.07 -6.72 19.73
C VAL A 605 -5.42 -6.02 19.84
N SER A 606 -6.46 -6.59 19.24
CA SER A 606 -7.83 -6.07 19.32
C SER A 606 -8.70 -6.87 20.29
N PHE A 607 -9.60 -6.17 20.97
CA PHE A 607 -10.58 -6.71 21.89
C PHE A 607 -11.98 -6.24 21.54
N GLY A 608 -12.93 -7.16 21.53
CA GLY A 608 -14.34 -6.87 21.27
C GLY A 608 -15.25 -7.67 22.18
N LYS A 609 -16.53 -7.31 22.18
CA LYS A 609 -17.55 -8.09 22.88
C LYS A 609 -18.02 -9.25 22.02
N ASN A 610 -18.16 -10.38 22.70
CA ASN A 610 -18.76 -11.57 22.13
C ASN A 610 -20.29 -11.43 22.13
N GLU A 611 -20.82 -10.73 21.12
CA GLU A 611 -22.25 -10.45 20.94
C GLU A 611 -22.58 -10.27 19.45
N TYR A 612 -23.88 -10.28 19.11
CA TYR A 612 -24.34 -9.91 17.78
C TYR A 612 -24.16 -8.40 17.54
N LYS A 613 -23.91 -8.02 16.29
CA LYS A 613 -23.85 -6.64 15.81
C LYS A 613 -24.95 -6.42 14.80
N ARG A 614 -25.56 -5.23 14.76
CA ARG A 614 -26.63 -4.94 13.81
C ARG A 614 -26.09 -4.18 12.59
N ALA A 615 -26.55 -4.56 11.40
CA ALA A 615 -26.11 -3.98 10.14
C ALA A 615 -26.36 -2.46 10.10
N GLY A 616 -25.32 -1.71 9.77
CA GLY A 616 -25.30 -0.25 9.72
C GLY A 616 -25.24 0.43 11.08
N GLU A 617 -25.21 -0.32 12.19
CA GLU A 617 -25.02 0.21 13.53
C GLU A 617 -23.53 0.25 13.91
N ASP A 618 -23.16 1.31 14.62
CA ASP A 618 -21.81 1.49 15.15
C ASP A 618 -21.59 0.61 16.38
N PHE A 619 -20.43 -0.04 16.45
CA PHE A 619 -19.96 -0.79 17.62
C PHE A 619 -18.50 -0.44 17.90
N ASN A 620 -18.05 -0.70 19.13
CA ASN A 620 -16.70 -0.33 19.56
C ASN A 620 -15.82 -1.56 19.80
N ILE A 621 -14.57 -1.47 19.37
CA ILE A 621 -13.49 -2.36 19.77
C ILE A 621 -12.39 -1.54 20.46
N SER A 622 -11.61 -2.19 21.32
CA SER A 622 -10.37 -1.64 21.87
C SER A 622 -9.19 -2.22 21.12
N VAL A 623 -8.22 -1.39 20.75
CA VAL A 623 -6.97 -1.82 20.12
C VAL A 623 -5.82 -1.40 21.02
N LYS A 624 -4.96 -2.35 21.34
CA LYS A 624 -3.78 -2.14 22.18
C LYS A 624 -2.51 -2.44 21.41
N ALA A 625 -1.56 -1.53 21.43
CA ALA A 625 -0.17 -1.77 21.06
C ALA A 625 0.56 -2.34 22.29
N VAL A 626 1.08 -3.55 22.17
CA VAL A 626 1.59 -4.35 23.30
C VAL A 626 3.03 -4.78 23.09
N ASP A 627 3.73 -5.11 24.18
CA ASP A 627 5.02 -5.79 24.12
C ASP A 627 4.86 -7.30 23.89
N ARG A 628 5.98 -8.01 23.70
CA ARG A 628 5.98 -9.45 23.44
C ARG A 628 5.38 -10.26 24.59
N ILE A 629 5.56 -9.83 25.85
CA ILE A 629 5.03 -10.54 27.02
C ILE A 629 3.51 -10.48 27.03
N ASN A 630 2.93 -9.30 26.81
CA ASN A 630 1.49 -9.09 26.79
C ASN A 630 0.84 -9.72 25.55
N TYR A 631 1.51 -9.71 24.40
CA TYR A 631 1.06 -10.45 23.21
C TYR A 631 0.97 -11.96 23.47
N ASN A 632 1.88 -12.55 24.24
CA ASN A 632 1.86 -13.98 24.55
C ASN A 632 0.75 -14.42 25.54
N LYS A 633 0.02 -13.46 26.13
CA LYS A 633 -1.13 -13.76 27.01
C LYS A 633 -2.40 -14.05 26.23
N VAL A 634 -2.59 -13.40 25.08
CA VAL A 634 -3.83 -13.53 24.31
C VAL A 634 -3.84 -14.82 23.49
N GLY A 635 -5.00 -15.47 23.39
CA GLY A 635 -5.15 -16.79 22.78
C GLY A 635 -4.51 -17.93 23.55
N ASN A 636 -4.03 -17.68 24.78
CA ASN A 636 -3.38 -18.68 25.62
C ASN A 636 -4.33 -19.14 26.72
N ILE A 637 -4.61 -20.44 26.75
CA ILE A 637 -5.55 -21.07 27.69
C ILE A 637 -5.16 -20.89 29.16
N ALA A 638 -3.89 -20.61 29.46
CA ALA A 638 -3.45 -20.29 30.82
C ALA A 638 -4.06 -18.99 31.37
N PHE A 639 -4.62 -18.13 30.52
CA PHE A 639 -5.24 -16.86 30.86
C PHE A 639 -6.77 -16.88 30.69
N GLN A 640 -7.38 -18.07 30.73
CA GLN A 640 -8.83 -18.21 30.63
C GLN A 640 -9.56 -17.42 31.72
N ASN A 641 -10.69 -16.81 31.36
CA ASN A 641 -11.51 -15.93 32.22
C ASN A 641 -10.80 -14.64 32.69
N MET A 642 -9.65 -14.28 32.08
CA MET A 642 -9.04 -12.98 32.30
C MET A 642 -9.54 -12.00 31.24
N ASN A 643 -9.90 -10.78 31.67
CA ASN A 643 -10.37 -9.73 30.77
C ASN A 643 -9.21 -8.94 30.14
N ALA A 644 -9.54 -8.08 29.17
CA ALA A 644 -8.57 -7.27 28.43
C ALA A 644 -7.72 -6.31 29.29
N SER A 645 -8.07 -6.05 30.56
CA SER A 645 -7.25 -5.21 31.45
C SER A 645 -5.96 -5.90 31.90
N PHE A 646 -5.88 -7.24 31.80
CA PHE A 646 -4.65 -8.02 32.06
C PHE A 646 -3.58 -7.86 30.97
N VAL A 647 -3.97 -7.30 29.82
CA VAL A 647 -3.09 -6.96 28.71
C VAL A 647 -2.77 -5.47 28.81
N GLN A 648 -1.53 -5.18 29.18
CA GLN A 648 -1.05 -3.82 29.32
C GLN A 648 -0.55 -3.27 27.99
N SER A 649 -0.99 -2.06 27.67
CA SER A 649 -0.50 -1.31 26.51
C SER A 649 0.88 -0.72 26.77
N VAL A 650 1.64 -0.50 25.70
CA VAL A 650 2.98 0.08 25.77
C VAL A 650 2.91 1.59 25.98
N ILE A 651 3.45 2.05 27.12
CA ILE A 651 3.56 3.46 27.47
C ILE A 651 4.46 4.18 26.46
N GLY A 652 4.13 5.44 26.11
CA GLY A 652 4.90 6.24 25.16
C GLY A 652 4.53 6.02 23.69
N PHE A 653 3.78 4.95 23.37
CA PHE A 653 3.23 4.78 22.03
C PHE A 653 2.02 5.70 21.85
N ASN A 654 2.23 6.80 21.14
CA ASN A 654 1.17 7.72 20.71
C ASN A 654 1.25 7.82 19.19
N ASN A 655 0.15 7.49 18.51
CA ASN A 655 0.03 7.48 17.06
C ASN A 655 -1.38 7.93 16.65
N PHE A 656 -1.52 8.46 15.44
CA PHE A 656 -2.81 8.84 14.89
C PHE A 656 -3.55 7.60 14.37
N PHE A 657 -4.87 7.57 14.52
CA PHE A 657 -5.70 6.51 13.92
C PHE A 657 -5.54 6.41 12.41
N ASP A 658 -5.37 7.55 11.73
CA ASP A 658 -5.20 7.62 10.27
C ASP A 658 -3.92 6.91 9.76
N ASN A 659 -3.00 6.56 10.66
CA ASN A 659 -1.81 5.77 10.36
C ASN A 659 -2.05 4.25 10.48
N LEU A 660 -3.22 3.83 10.96
CA LEU A 660 -3.66 2.44 10.95
C LEU A 660 -4.47 2.14 9.69
N GLU A 661 -4.38 0.88 9.27
CA GLU A 661 -5.29 0.27 8.32
C GLU A 661 -6.07 -0.83 9.06
N ILE A 662 -7.39 -0.71 9.06
CA ILE A 662 -8.31 -1.71 9.63
C ILE A 662 -9.15 -2.27 8.48
N ASP A 663 -8.78 -3.48 8.07
CA ASP A 663 -9.47 -4.22 7.03
C ASP A 663 -10.45 -5.22 7.64
N SER A 664 -11.55 -5.46 6.93
CA SER A 664 -12.49 -6.52 7.25
C SER A 664 -12.52 -7.53 6.10
N ASN A 665 -12.50 -8.82 6.43
CA ASN A 665 -12.71 -9.88 5.46
C ASN A 665 -13.89 -10.75 5.92
N TYR A 666 -14.67 -11.26 4.97
CA TYR A 666 -15.61 -12.33 5.30
C TYR A 666 -14.86 -13.53 5.81
N TYR A 667 -15.36 -14.10 6.91
CA TYR A 667 -14.87 -15.36 7.43
C TYR A 667 -14.89 -16.40 6.30
N GLN A 668 -13.76 -17.07 6.11
CA GLN A 668 -13.60 -18.12 5.12
C GLN A 668 -13.68 -19.46 5.84
N PRO A 669 -14.76 -20.24 5.66
CA PRO A 669 -14.86 -21.54 6.28
C PRO A 669 -13.83 -22.51 5.71
N THR A 670 -13.37 -23.43 6.55
CA THR A 670 -12.51 -24.55 6.19
C THR A 670 -13.23 -25.52 5.25
N SER A 671 -12.48 -26.33 4.51
CA SER A 671 -13.06 -27.34 3.60
C SER A 671 -14.01 -28.32 4.30
N SER A 672 -13.75 -28.66 5.58
CA SER A 672 -14.64 -29.48 6.39
C SER A 672 -15.96 -28.77 6.72
N GLU A 673 -15.90 -27.48 7.06
CA GLU A 673 -17.10 -26.67 7.30
C GLU A 673 -17.92 -26.51 6.03
N ILE A 674 -17.27 -26.24 4.89
CA ILE A 674 -17.93 -26.19 3.58
C ILE A 674 -18.63 -27.51 3.27
N GLN A 675 -17.98 -28.66 3.45
CA GLN A 675 -18.60 -29.95 3.16
C GLN A 675 -19.80 -30.23 4.07
N GLN A 676 -19.72 -29.85 5.34
CA GLN A 676 -20.83 -29.96 6.27
C GLN A 676 -22.00 -29.06 5.83
N MET A 677 -21.72 -27.80 5.48
CA MET A 677 -22.73 -26.87 4.95
C MET A 677 -23.40 -27.41 3.68
N LYS A 678 -22.65 -28.03 2.76
CA LYS A 678 -23.22 -28.67 1.56
C LYS A 678 -24.13 -29.83 1.91
N ASN A 679 -23.72 -30.69 2.83
CA ASN A 679 -24.52 -31.83 3.27
C ASN A 679 -25.82 -31.37 3.94
N ASP A 680 -25.77 -30.30 4.73
CA ASP A 680 -26.92 -29.77 5.47
C ASP A 680 -27.88 -28.99 4.58
N THR A 681 -27.37 -28.23 3.59
CA THR A 681 -28.20 -27.40 2.70
C THR A 681 -28.64 -28.11 1.42
N GLY A 682 -27.92 -29.15 0.99
CA GLY A 682 -28.11 -29.79 -0.31
C GLY A 682 -27.60 -28.97 -1.50
N GLU A 683 -26.87 -27.87 -1.26
CA GLU A 683 -26.42 -26.92 -2.29
C GLU A 683 -24.92 -27.07 -2.58
N ASP A 684 -24.54 -26.82 -3.84
CA ASP A 684 -23.12 -26.85 -4.25
C ASP A 684 -22.36 -25.56 -3.89
N ILE A 685 -23.07 -24.44 -3.73
CA ILE A 685 -22.53 -23.12 -3.40
C ILE A 685 -23.00 -22.73 -1.99
N VAL A 686 -22.06 -22.74 -1.04
CA VAL A 686 -22.28 -22.41 0.38
C VAL A 686 -21.23 -21.40 0.83
N ALA A 687 -21.50 -20.65 1.92
CA ALA A 687 -20.64 -19.59 2.46
C ALA A 687 -20.34 -18.43 1.49
N TYR A 688 -21.28 -18.11 0.60
CA TYR A 688 -21.20 -17.02 -0.35
C TYR A 688 -22.06 -15.84 0.07
N CYS A 689 -21.43 -14.68 0.29
CA CYS A 689 -22.12 -13.41 0.55
C CYS A 689 -22.14 -12.56 -0.74
N PRO A 690 -23.32 -12.25 -1.32
CA PRO A 690 -23.45 -11.62 -2.63
C PRO A 690 -23.03 -10.14 -2.68
N SER A 691 -22.92 -9.47 -1.54
CA SER A 691 -22.53 -8.06 -1.41
C SER A 691 -21.28 -7.96 -0.54
N SER A 692 -20.31 -7.12 -0.91
CA SER A 692 -19.13 -6.86 -0.07
C SER A 692 -19.43 -5.99 1.15
N GLY A 693 -20.56 -5.27 1.14
CA GLY A 693 -20.90 -4.24 2.12
C GLY A 693 -19.97 -3.02 2.11
N GLU A 694 -20.33 -2.02 2.90
CA GLU A 694 -19.47 -0.89 3.25
C GLU A 694 -19.00 -1.07 4.69
N PHE A 695 -17.68 -1.24 4.87
CA PHE A 695 -17.04 -1.23 6.18
C PHE A 695 -16.46 0.15 6.46
N ARG A 696 -16.74 0.69 7.64
CA ARG A 696 -16.25 2.00 8.07
C ARG A 696 -15.61 1.87 9.44
N SER A 697 -14.53 2.59 9.63
CA SER A 697 -13.80 2.66 10.89
C SER A 697 -13.48 4.12 11.21
N SER A 698 -13.55 4.47 12.49
CA SER A 698 -13.19 5.77 13.01
C SER A 698 -12.66 5.63 14.43
N GLY A 699 -11.71 6.46 14.85
CA GLY A 699 -11.10 6.35 16.17
C GLY A 699 -10.44 7.66 16.61
N GLY A 700 -10.09 7.72 17.89
CA GLY A 700 -9.25 8.79 18.44
C GLY A 700 -7.77 8.58 18.11
N ASN A 701 -6.86 9.23 18.83
CA ASN A 701 -5.44 8.89 18.74
C ASN A 701 -5.09 7.86 19.80
N PHE A 702 -4.07 7.04 19.54
CA PHE A 702 -3.48 6.22 20.60
C PHE A 702 -2.97 7.11 21.73
N ASN A 703 -3.30 6.72 22.95
CA ASN A 703 -2.75 7.28 24.17
C ASN A 703 -2.07 6.16 24.96
N ASN A 704 -0.74 6.18 25.02
CA ASN A 704 0.06 5.15 25.68
C ASN A 704 -0.31 3.72 25.23
N GLY A 705 -0.43 3.53 23.91
CA GLY A 705 -0.68 2.22 23.33
C GLY A 705 -2.14 1.80 23.32
N ASP A 706 -3.09 2.59 23.80
CA ASP A 706 -4.52 2.23 23.80
C ASP A 706 -5.35 3.19 22.93
N ILE A 707 -6.32 2.65 22.20
CA ILE A 707 -7.31 3.39 21.42
C ILE A 707 -8.65 2.62 21.40
N ASN A 708 -9.75 3.37 21.49
CA ASN A 708 -11.08 2.86 21.17
C ASN A 708 -11.42 3.21 19.73
N VAL A 709 -11.83 2.21 18.96
CA VAL A 709 -12.20 2.35 17.56
C VAL A 709 -13.69 2.03 17.42
N THR A 710 -14.41 2.92 16.77
CA THR A 710 -15.81 2.73 16.37
C THR A 710 -15.85 2.21 14.94
N LEU A 711 -16.52 1.08 14.76
CA LEU A 711 -16.67 0.37 13.50
C LEU A 711 -18.15 0.29 13.11
N SER A 712 -18.44 0.30 11.82
CA SER A 712 -19.77 -0.07 11.30
C SER A 712 -19.65 -0.82 9.98
N PHE A 713 -20.63 -1.70 9.75
CA PHE A 713 -20.70 -2.51 8.55
C PHE A 713 -22.12 -2.50 7.99
N SER A 714 -22.31 -2.14 6.72
CA SER A 714 -23.65 -1.86 6.17
C SER A 714 -24.51 -3.09 5.88
N GLU A 715 -23.93 -4.29 5.93
CA GLU A 715 -24.53 -5.55 5.53
C GLU A 715 -24.55 -6.55 6.69
N THR A 716 -25.15 -7.71 6.46
CA THR A 716 -25.05 -8.86 7.36
C THR A 716 -23.89 -9.76 6.95
N GLY A 717 -23.33 -10.53 7.89
CA GLY A 717 -22.31 -11.55 7.62
C GLY A 717 -21.44 -11.82 8.84
N ILE A 718 -20.44 -12.68 8.67
CA ILE A 718 -19.41 -12.95 9.68
C ILE A 718 -18.10 -12.37 9.18
N LEU A 719 -17.53 -11.42 9.92
CA LEU A 719 -16.28 -10.75 9.55
C LEU A 719 -15.14 -11.13 10.50
N SER A 720 -13.93 -11.24 9.93
CA SER A 720 -12.67 -11.15 10.65
C SER A 720 -12.05 -9.77 10.41
N LEU A 721 -11.40 -9.25 11.45
CA LEU A 721 -10.74 -7.94 11.40
C LEU A 721 -9.23 -8.13 11.34
N LYS A 722 -8.58 -7.30 10.53
CA LYS A 722 -7.13 -7.22 10.42
C LYS A 722 -6.68 -5.78 10.67
N ILE A 723 -5.71 -5.60 11.56
CA ILE A 723 -5.21 -4.28 11.98
C ILE A 723 -3.70 -4.23 11.76
N ARG A 724 -3.24 -3.26 10.98
CA ARG A 724 -1.81 -3.05 10.69
C ARG A 724 -1.45 -1.57 10.58
N GLU A 725 -0.16 -1.26 10.58
CA GLU A 725 0.30 0.06 10.17
C GLU A 725 0.13 0.25 8.67
N LYS A 726 -0.17 1.48 8.26
CA LYS A 726 -0.22 1.86 6.84
C LYS A 726 1.20 2.10 6.33
N ALA A 727 1.55 1.47 5.21
CA ALA A 727 2.86 1.66 4.58
C ALA A 727 3.14 3.14 4.25
N GLY A 728 4.34 3.61 4.56
CA GLY A 728 4.76 5.01 4.45
C GLY A 728 4.20 5.95 5.54
N LYS A 729 3.51 5.40 6.54
CA LYS A 729 2.96 6.11 7.71
C LYS A 729 3.31 5.40 9.03
N GLU A 730 4.43 4.71 9.03
CA GLU A 730 4.92 3.93 10.15
C GLU A 730 5.14 4.79 11.40
N TRP A 731 4.91 4.17 12.56
CA TRP A 731 5.27 4.82 13.80
C TRP A 731 6.78 4.92 13.96
N ALA A 732 7.59 3.93 13.62
CA ALA A 732 9.05 4.07 13.76
C ALA A 732 9.62 5.12 12.77
N ILE A 733 10.42 6.08 13.24
CA ILE A 733 11.26 6.92 12.38
C ILE A 733 12.62 6.23 12.37
N VAL A 734 12.88 5.46 11.32
CA VAL A 734 14.14 4.73 11.10
C VAL A 734 14.46 4.74 9.62
N ASP A 735 15.75 4.63 9.30
CA ASP A 735 16.18 4.40 7.93
C ASP A 735 15.60 3.06 7.43
N SER A 736 14.82 3.13 6.36
CA SER A 736 14.23 1.95 5.70
C SER A 736 15.30 1.07 5.05
N ASP A 737 16.48 1.61 4.78
CA ASP A 737 17.60 0.88 4.19
C ASP A 737 18.26 -0.09 5.20
N ASP A 738 18.09 0.18 6.52
CA ASP A 738 18.82 -0.52 7.58
C ASP A 738 17.99 -1.53 8.38
N THR A 739 16.65 -1.41 8.34
CA THR A 739 15.73 -2.31 9.03
C THR A 739 14.66 -2.80 8.08
N SER A 740 14.62 -4.12 7.86
CA SER A 740 13.60 -4.76 7.01
C SER A 740 12.18 -4.43 7.49
N ASP A 741 11.20 -4.36 6.57
CA ASP A 741 9.80 -4.08 6.92
C ASP A 741 9.24 -5.01 8.02
N GLU A 742 9.68 -6.27 8.06
CA GLU A 742 9.29 -7.25 9.09
C GLU A 742 9.74 -6.83 10.50
N GLU A 743 10.87 -6.13 10.59
CA GLU A 743 11.45 -5.62 11.83
C GLU A 743 11.05 -4.16 12.08
N ARG A 744 10.71 -3.39 11.03
CA ARG A 744 10.29 -1.99 11.09
C ARG A 744 8.84 -1.84 11.56
N TYR A 745 7.93 -2.68 11.06
CA TYR A 745 6.50 -2.59 11.38
C TYR A 745 6.13 -3.25 12.70
N ILE A 746 5.16 -2.64 13.39
CA ILE A 746 4.44 -3.28 14.48
C ILE A 746 3.66 -4.47 13.92
N LYS A 747 3.82 -5.63 14.57
CA LYS A 747 3.16 -6.86 14.12
C LYS A 747 1.65 -6.68 14.10
N GLU A 748 1.05 -7.00 12.96
CA GLU A 748 -0.39 -6.88 12.73
C GLU A 748 -1.22 -7.78 13.67
N SER A 749 -2.44 -7.33 13.98
CA SER A 749 -3.47 -8.15 14.63
C SER A 749 -4.33 -8.81 13.55
N ASN A 750 -4.41 -10.14 13.57
CA ASN A 750 -5.26 -10.93 12.66
C ASN A 750 -6.50 -11.53 13.35
N ASN A 751 -6.65 -11.32 14.66
CA ASN A 751 -7.75 -11.84 15.46
C ASN A 751 -8.28 -10.74 16.38
N THR A 752 -9.59 -10.75 16.62
CA THR A 752 -10.20 -10.03 17.75
C THR A 752 -10.38 -11.01 18.91
N TYR A 753 -9.93 -10.62 20.10
CA TYR A 753 -10.09 -11.41 21.31
C TYR A 753 -11.33 -10.97 22.10
N ASN A 754 -11.94 -11.89 22.84
CA ASN A 754 -13.05 -11.54 23.73
C ASN A 754 -12.52 -10.62 24.85
N ILE A 755 -13.17 -9.47 25.03
CA ILE A 755 -12.81 -8.50 26.06
C ILE A 755 -12.93 -9.06 27.49
N ASP A 756 -13.81 -10.05 27.70
CA ASP A 756 -14.05 -10.68 29.00
C ASP A 756 -13.27 -12.00 29.20
N ASP A 757 -12.71 -12.57 28.13
CA ASP A 757 -11.86 -13.78 28.16
C ASP A 757 -10.81 -13.75 27.04
N ILE A 758 -9.63 -13.21 27.35
CA ILE A 758 -8.53 -13.02 26.41
C ILE A 758 -7.92 -14.32 25.86
N SER A 759 -8.29 -15.48 26.42
CA SER A 759 -7.87 -16.77 25.88
C SER A 759 -8.66 -17.18 24.64
N SER A 760 -9.79 -16.51 24.37
CA SER A 760 -10.73 -16.84 23.30
C SER A 760 -10.75 -15.78 22.20
N ASN A 761 -10.80 -16.24 20.94
CA ASN A 761 -11.00 -15.38 19.78
C ASN A 761 -12.49 -15.26 19.48
N ILE A 762 -12.89 -14.11 18.95
CA ILE A 762 -14.25 -13.83 18.49
C ILE A 762 -14.23 -13.44 17.02
N LEU A 763 -15.38 -13.64 16.37
CA LEU A 763 -15.69 -13.09 15.05
C LEU A 763 -16.76 -12.02 15.20
N GLU A 764 -16.86 -11.14 14.21
CA GLU A 764 -17.86 -10.08 14.19
C GLU A 764 -19.11 -10.57 13.45
N PHE A 765 -20.16 -10.92 14.21
CA PHE A 765 -21.42 -11.45 13.69
C PHE A 765 -22.43 -10.32 13.43
N PHE A 766 -22.72 -10.03 12.16
CA PHE A 766 -23.67 -8.99 11.76
C PHE A 766 -25.02 -9.55 11.34
N ILE A 767 -26.08 -9.06 11.96
CA ILE A 767 -27.49 -9.41 11.69
C ILE A 767 -28.27 -8.17 11.21
N PRO A 768 -29.49 -8.31 10.67
CA PRO A 768 -30.30 -7.16 10.29
C PRO A 768 -30.55 -6.21 11.48
N TYR A 769 -30.65 -4.91 11.20
CA TYR A 769 -31.03 -3.93 12.22
C TYR A 769 -32.49 -4.11 12.65
N TYR A 770 -33.37 -4.29 11.67
CA TYR A 770 -34.78 -4.60 11.89
C TYR A 770 -35.33 -5.46 10.75
N ILE A 771 -36.43 -6.15 11.02
CA ILE A 771 -37.17 -6.96 10.05
C ILE A 771 -38.58 -6.39 9.94
N LYS A 772 -39.02 -6.17 8.71
CA LYS A 772 -40.36 -5.69 8.41
C LYS A 772 -41.16 -6.77 7.73
N THR A 773 -42.35 -7.00 8.23
CA THR A 773 -43.30 -8.00 7.77
C THR A 773 -44.57 -7.32 7.33
N THR A 774 -44.97 -7.60 6.09
CA THR A 774 -46.22 -7.15 5.48
C THR A 774 -46.93 -8.34 4.88
N GLY A 775 -48.20 -8.23 4.52
CA GLY A 775 -48.87 -9.41 3.99
C GLY A 775 -50.30 -9.24 3.54
N GLU A 776 -50.82 -10.35 3.01
CA GLU A 776 -52.15 -10.43 2.43
C GLU A 776 -52.88 -11.65 2.98
N TYR A 777 -54.16 -11.49 3.30
CA TYR A 777 -55.05 -12.60 3.67
C TYR A 777 -56.07 -12.85 2.57
N ASN A 778 -55.94 -13.95 1.82
CA ASN A 778 -56.72 -14.21 0.61
C ASN A 778 -57.16 -15.69 0.53
N THR A 779 -57.94 -16.03 -0.50
CA THR A 779 -58.30 -17.41 -0.81
C THR A 779 -57.75 -17.82 -2.17
N THR A 780 -57.52 -19.13 -2.35
CA THR A 780 -57.04 -19.71 -3.61
C THR A 780 -58.03 -19.50 -4.77
N ILE A 781 -59.31 -19.31 -4.45
CA ILE A 781 -60.40 -19.10 -5.42
C ILE A 781 -60.77 -17.62 -5.63
N GLY A 782 -60.12 -16.68 -4.92
CA GLY A 782 -60.32 -15.23 -5.07
C GLY A 782 -61.61 -14.67 -4.46
N TYR A 783 -62.39 -15.49 -3.75
CA TYR A 783 -63.60 -15.07 -3.03
C TYR A 783 -63.30 -14.81 -1.54
N ASN A 784 -64.11 -14.00 -0.87
CA ASN A 784 -64.04 -13.79 0.59
C ASN A 784 -64.68 -14.92 1.41
N TRP A 785 -64.94 -16.06 0.78
CA TRP A 785 -65.46 -17.26 1.41
C TRP A 785 -64.88 -18.49 0.70
N LEU A 786 -64.87 -19.65 1.39
CA LEU A 786 -64.46 -20.92 0.80
C LEU A 786 -65.15 -22.12 1.47
N TYR A 787 -65.16 -23.27 0.80
CA TYR A 787 -65.71 -24.50 1.38
C TYR A 787 -64.72 -25.13 2.36
N MET A 788 -65.24 -25.59 3.50
CA MET A 788 -64.47 -26.40 4.45
C MET A 788 -63.95 -27.65 3.74
N ASP A 789 -62.64 -27.82 3.77
CA ASP A 789 -61.93 -28.93 3.11
C ASP A 789 -60.69 -29.31 3.92
N ASP A 790 -60.31 -30.59 3.88
CA ASP A 790 -59.07 -31.05 4.53
C ASP A 790 -57.89 -30.86 3.57
N ILE A 791 -56.90 -30.06 3.97
CA ILE A 791 -55.71 -29.81 3.13
C ILE A 791 -54.56 -30.79 3.43
N ASN A 792 -54.80 -31.85 4.20
CA ASN A 792 -53.80 -32.89 4.48
C ASN A 792 -53.28 -33.60 3.22
N ASP A 793 -54.08 -33.68 2.16
CA ASP A 793 -53.62 -34.24 0.88
C ASP A 793 -52.50 -33.39 0.27
N SER A 794 -52.53 -32.07 0.45
CA SER A 794 -51.45 -31.16 0.06
C SER A 794 -50.17 -31.40 0.88
N ASN A 795 -50.30 -31.73 2.17
CA ASN A 795 -49.17 -32.11 3.02
C ASN A 795 -48.51 -33.43 2.60
N GLN A 796 -49.26 -34.37 2.02
CA GLN A 796 -48.74 -35.66 1.57
C GLN A 796 -48.10 -35.57 0.18
N ASN A 797 -48.72 -34.80 -0.71
CA ASN A 797 -48.32 -34.72 -2.11
C ASN A 797 -47.45 -33.50 -2.44
N PHE A 798 -47.24 -32.59 -1.49
CA PHE A 798 -46.51 -31.34 -1.67
C PHE A 798 -47.05 -30.49 -2.83
N THR A 799 -48.36 -30.25 -2.81
CA THR A 799 -49.05 -29.49 -3.86
C THR A 799 -49.89 -28.38 -3.25
N THR A 800 -49.89 -27.20 -3.89
CA THR A 800 -50.72 -26.06 -3.51
C THR A 800 -52.19 -26.48 -3.35
N PRO A 801 -52.86 -26.19 -2.22
CA PRO A 801 -54.26 -26.53 -2.02
C PRO A 801 -55.16 -25.81 -3.04
N GLU A 802 -56.11 -26.53 -3.64
CA GLU A 802 -57.07 -25.93 -4.58
C GLU A 802 -58.09 -25.03 -3.86
N MET A 803 -58.48 -25.38 -2.63
CA MET A 803 -59.46 -24.66 -1.80
C MET A 803 -58.89 -24.40 -0.40
N ALA A 804 -58.28 -23.23 -0.21
CA ALA A 804 -57.78 -22.79 1.09
C ALA A 804 -57.80 -21.27 1.24
N ALA A 805 -57.81 -20.80 2.48
CA ALA A 805 -57.35 -19.45 2.79
C ALA A 805 -55.83 -19.49 2.90
N PHE A 806 -55.16 -18.36 2.67
CA PHE A 806 -53.74 -18.24 2.90
C PHE A 806 -53.36 -16.85 3.43
N ILE A 807 -52.33 -16.84 4.26
CA ILE A 807 -51.61 -15.64 4.67
C ILE A 807 -50.33 -15.61 3.84
N LYS A 808 -50.19 -14.61 2.99
CA LYS A 808 -48.94 -14.35 2.27
C LYS A 808 -48.13 -13.34 3.06
N TYR A 809 -47.04 -13.78 3.68
CA TYR A 809 -46.04 -12.93 4.30
C TYR A 809 -45.09 -12.40 3.23
N ASN A 810 -44.74 -11.13 3.31
CA ASN A 810 -43.64 -10.49 2.58
C ASN A 810 -42.71 -9.87 3.62
N ILE A 811 -41.49 -10.41 3.72
CA ILE A 811 -40.54 -10.16 4.80
C ILE A 811 -39.31 -9.51 4.20
N LYS A 812 -38.86 -8.39 4.78
CA LYS A 812 -37.69 -7.65 4.34
C LYS A 812 -36.78 -7.32 5.51
N ALA A 813 -35.50 -7.64 5.38
CA ALA A 813 -34.45 -7.34 6.35
C ALA A 813 -33.75 -6.04 5.99
N TYR A 814 -33.58 -5.14 6.96
CA TYR A 814 -33.02 -3.81 6.74
C TYR A 814 -31.83 -3.52 7.65
N ASN A 815 -30.93 -2.66 7.18
CA ASN A 815 -29.91 -2.03 8.01
C ASN A 815 -30.43 -0.75 8.67
N LYS A 816 -29.62 -0.15 9.55
CA LYS A 816 -29.94 1.08 10.28
C LYS A 816 -30.29 2.28 9.39
N GLN A 817 -29.85 2.29 8.13
CA GLN A 817 -30.14 3.34 7.15
C GLN A 817 -31.37 3.03 6.29
N ASN A 818 -32.22 2.08 6.69
CA ASN A 818 -33.42 1.63 5.97
C ASN A 818 -33.15 1.12 4.55
N LYS A 819 -31.95 0.57 4.30
CA LYS A 819 -31.65 -0.15 3.06
C LYS A 819 -31.76 -1.65 3.31
N ILE A 820 -32.29 -2.37 2.33
CA ILE A 820 -32.40 -3.82 2.39
C ILE A 820 -30.99 -4.43 2.37
N VAL A 821 -30.71 -5.32 3.33
CA VAL A 821 -29.43 -6.02 3.40
C VAL A 821 -29.40 -7.14 2.37
N LYS A 822 -28.38 -7.17 1.52
CA LYS A 822 -28.28 -8.16 0.45
C LYS A 822 -27.66 -9.47 0.91
N ASN A 823 -26.93 -9.45 2.03
CA ASN A 823 -26.24 -10.64 2.52
C ASN A 823 -27.08 -11.50 3.45
N PHE A 824 -28.33 -11.12 3.70
CA PHE A 824 -29.24 -11.96 4.46
C PHE A 824 -29.83 -13.00 3.50
N THR A 825 -29.05 -14.06 3.24
CA THR A 825 -29.34 -15.12 2.26
C THR A 825 -28.96 -16.50 2.79
N LYS A 826 -29.51 -17.52 2.13
CA LYS A 826 -29.22 -18.93 2.37
C LYS A 826 -27.76 -19.36 2.24
N THR A 827 -26.96 -18.58 1.50
CA THR A 827 -25.56 -18.91 1.21
C THR A 827 -24.58 -18.14 2.09
N CYS A 828 -24.92 -16.93 2.54
CA CYS A 828 -24.04 -16.13 3.40
C CYS A 828 -24.12 -16.61 4.85
N PHE A 829 -25.32 -17.08 5.24
CA PHE A 829 -25.58 -17.80 6.48
C PHE A 829 -26.25 -19.12 6.09
N PRO A 830 -25.49 -20.21 5.93
CA PRO A 830 -26.11 -21.52 5.76
C PRO A 830 -26.57 -22.06 7.13
N ASP A 831 -27.70 -22.77 7.18
CA ASP A 831 -28.06 -23.54 8.39
C ASP A 831 -27.36 -24.88 8.35
N THR A 832 -26.93 -25.30 9.51
CA THR A 832 -26.25 -26.56 9.79
C THR A 832 -26.79 -27.01 11.14
N THR A 833 -27.09 -28.29 11.25
CA THR A 833 -27.76 -28.89 12.41
C THR A 833 -27.04 -28.61 13.75
N GLU A 834 -27.59 -29.06 14.90
CA GLU A 834 -27.04 -28.77 16.25
C GLU A 834 -25.52 -29.00 16.44
N SER A 835 -24.88 -29.77 15.57
CA SER A 835 -23.42 -29.98 15.48
C SER A 835 -22.62 -28.86 14.82
N ALA A 836 -23.22 -27.70 14.52
CA ALA A 836 -22.54 -26.59 13.87
C ALA A 836 -21.32 -26.08 14.65
N PRO A 837 -20.21 -25.74 13.98
CA PRO A 837 -19.05 -25.18 14.66
C PRO A 837 -19.39 -23.85 15.33
N GLN A 838 -18.84 -23.65 16.52
CA GLN A 838 -19.02 -22.44 17.32
C GLN A 838 -17.71 -21.69 17.42
N VAL A 839 -17.76 -20.37 17.28
CA VAL A 839 -16.64 -19.48 17.60
C VAL A 839 -17.11 -18.50 18.67
N GLY A 840 -16.40 -18.49 19.81
CA GLY A 840 -16.85 -17.76 20.99
C GLY A 840 -18.19 -18.25 21.53
N GLY A 841 -18.61 -19.50 21.29
CA GLY A 841 -19.93 -19.99 21.71
C GLY A 841 -21.10 -19.51 20.85
N PHE A 842 -20.85 -18.65 19.84
CA PHE A 842 -21.82 -18.37 18.79
C PHE A 842 -21.67 -19.38 17.66
N LYS A 843 -22.79 -19.95 17.23
CA LYS A 843 -22.87 -20.80 16.06
C LYS A 843 -22.42 -20.02 14.82
N LEU A 844 -21.47 -20.56 14.04
CA LEU A 844 -20.99 -19.96 12.79
C LEU A 844 -22.06 -19.92 11.69
N ASN A 845 -23.13 -20.66 11.88
CA ASN A 845 -24.22 -20.85 10.94
C ASN A 845 -25.45 -20.18 11.56
N THR A 846 -25.50 -18.85 11.58
CA THR A 846 -26.56 -18.14 12.30
C THR A 846 -27.87 -18.11 11.53
N THR A 847 -28.26 -19.14 10.81
CA THR A 847 -29.57 -19.15 10.17
C THR A 847 -30.67 -19.16 11.20
N PHE A 848 -31.28 -17.99 11.28
CA PHE A 848 -32.37 -17.59 12.13
C PHE A 848 -33.66 -18.25 11.67
N ASP A 849 -34.17 -19.22 12.42
CA ASP A 849 -35.59 -19.58 12.30
C ASP A 849 -36.40 -18.35 12.65
N LEU A 850 -37.04 -17.77 11.63
CA LEU A 850 -37.92 -16.65 11.82
C LEU A 850 -39.32 -17.21 11.98
N PHE A 851 -39.90 -16.99 13.15
CA PHE A 851 -41.29 -17.33 13.40
C PHE A 851 -42.19 -16.39 12.62
N LEU A 852 -43.19 -16.95 11.95
CA LEU A 852 -44.26 -16.25 11.25
C LEU A 852 -45.45 -16.21 12.20
N ASP A 853 -45.68 -15.05 12.79
CA ASP A 853 -46.67 -14.85 13.83
C ASP A 853 -47.95 -14.29 13.22
N ALA A 854 -49.10 -14.89 13.53
CA ALA A 854 -50.42 -14.39 13.14
C ALA A 854 -51.41 -14.46 14.31
N ASP A 855 -52.09 -13.35 14.56
CA ASP A 855 -53.18 -13.28 15.51
C ASP A 855 -54.53 -13.38 14.77
N LEU A 856 -55.26 -14.45 15.08
CA LEU A 856 -56.54 -14.78 14.48
C LEU A 856 -57.67 -14.64 15.48
N ASN A 857 -58.86 -14.26 15.02
CA ASN A 857 -60.09 -14.35 15.79
C ASN A 857 -61.09 -15.27 15.08
N VAL A 858 -61.47 -16.35 15.77
CA VAL A 858 -62.34 -17.39 15.23
C VAL A 858 -63.72 -17.29 15.86
N THR A 859 -64.76 -17.22 15.03
CA THR A 859 -66.14 -17.07 15.53
C THR A 859 -66.74 -18.34 16.13
N ARG A 860 -66.13 -19.52 15.90
CA ARG A 860 -66.58 -20.84 16.37
C ARG A 860 -65.43 -21.84 16.50
N ASP A 861 -65.58 -22.79 17.41
CA ASP A 861 -64.64 -23.91 17.57
C ASP A 861 -64.40 -24.63 16.23
N SER A 862 -63.14 -24.71 15.81
CA SER A 862 -62.74 -25.19 14.49
C SER A 862 -61.40 -25.92 14.56
N ASN A 863 -61.27 -27.00 13.79
CA ASN A 863 -59.98 -27.68 13.62
C ASN A 863 -59.38 -27.24 12.28
N LEU A 864 -58.25 -26.56 12.31
CA LEU A 864 -57.53 -26.10 11.13
C LEU A 864 -56.51 -27.14 10.68
N SER A 865 -56.40 -27.33 9.38
CA SER A 865 -55.28 -28.03 8.72
C SER A 865 -54.42 -26.99 7.99
N PHE A 866 -53.09 -27.12 8.06
CA PHE A 866 -52.11 -26.15 7.53
C PHE A 866 -51.23 -26.76 6.43
N TYR A 867 -50.76 -25.92 5.52
CA TYR A 867 -49.75 -26.25 4.51
C TYR A 867 -48.98 -24.97 4.14
N THR A 868 -47.67 -25.04 3.92
CA THR A 868 -46.85 -23.84 3.72
C THR A 868 -45.93 -23.98 2.51
N GLU A 869 -45.79 -22.90 1.74
CA GLU A 869 -44.92 -22.83 0.56
C GLU A 869 -44.02 -21.59 0.56
N ASP A 870 -42.87 -21.72 -0.10
CA ASP A 870 -41.91 -20.63 -0.35
C ASP A 870 -42.27 -19.79 -1.61
N ASN A 871 -41.39 -18.83 -1.92
CA ASN A 871 -41.46 -17.98 -3.11
C ASN A 871 -41.65 -18.71 -4.44
N ASN A 872 -41.14 -19.94 -4.54
CA ASN A 872 -41.13 -20.75 -5.76
C ASN A 872 -42.23 -21.81 -5.73
N ASN A 873 -43.16 -21.72 -4.78
CA ASN A 873 -44.18 -22.72 -4.46
C ASN A 873 -43.59 -24.10 -4.11
N ASN A 874 -42.39 -24.14 -3.53
CA ASN A 874 -41.86 -25.36 -2.95
C ASN A 874 -42.46 -25.54 -1.54
N PRO A 875 -42.78 -26.77 -1.13
CA PRO A 875 -43.24 -27.04 0.22
C PRO A 875 -42.16 -26.65 1.25
N ILE A 876 -42.57 -25.94 2.31
CA ILE A 876 -41.73 -25.72 3.49
C ILE A 876 -42.20 -26.66 4.59
N TYR A 877 -41.24 -27.32 5.28
CA TYR A 877 -41.58 -28.15 6.43
C TYR A 877 -42.12 -27.30 7.58
N VAL A 878 -43.33 -27.60 8.04
CA VAL A 878 -43.98 -26.92 9.17
C VAL A 878 -44.27 -27.87 10.34
N PRO A 879 -44.09 -27.40 11.59
CA PRO A 879 -44.35 -28.18 12.80
C PRO A 879 -45.85 -28.34 13.07
N LEU A 880 -46.67 -27.36 12.67
CA LEU A 880 -48.12 -27.37 12.83
C LEU A 880 -48.79 -27.90 11.55
N LYS A 881 -49.28 -29.14 11.61
CA LYS A 881 -50.11 -29.71 10.52
C LYS A 881 -51.59 -29.54 10.77
N GLU A 882 -51.98 -29.57 12.05
CA GLU A 882 -53.35 -29.35 12.51
C GLU A 882 -53.35 -28.55 13.81
N SER A 883 -54.36 -27.70 14.02
CA SER A 883 -54.57 -26.97 15.27
C SER A 883 -56.06 -26.83 15.57
N TYR A 884 -56.45 -27.15 16.80
CA TYR A 884 -57.82 -26.96 17.27
C TYR A 884 -57.95 -25.59 17.97
N LEU A 885 -58.76 -24.72 17.39
CA LEU A 885 -59.02 -23.37 17.90
C LEU A 885 -60.44 -23.31 18.49
N THR A 886 -60.57 -22.77 19.69
CA THR A 886 -61.88 -22.46 20.28
C THR A 886 -62.41 -21.13 19.74
N GLN A 887 -63.67 -20.78 20.00
CA GLN A 887 -64.14 -19.43 19.72
C GLN A 887 -63.30 -18.37 20.48
N GLY A 888 -62.89 -17.31 19.78
CA GLY A 888 -62.11 -16.19 20.33
C GLY A 888 -60.78 -15.94 19.62
N GLU A 889 -59.90 -15.19 20.28
CA GLU A 889 -58.56 -14.84 19.78
C GLU A 889 -57.55 -15.96 20.01
N HIS A 890 -56.72 -16.21 19.01
CA HIS A 890 -55.67 -17.23 19.00
C HIS A 890 -54.43 -16.72 18.31
N HIS A 891 -53.29 -17.15 18.80
CA HIS A 891 -52.00 -16.93 18.18
C HIS A 891 -51.56 -18.18 17.43
N ILE A 892 -51.22 -18.03 16.15
CA ILE A 892 -50.63 -19.08 15.35
C ILE A 892 -49.21 -18.67 14.99
N GLN A 893 -48.30 -19.62 15.14
CA GLN A 893 -46.90 -19.42 14.85
C GLN A 893 -46.42 -20.50 13.89
N GLU A 894 -45.99 -20.11 12.69
CA GLU A 894 -45.21 -20.96 11.80
C GLU A 894 -43.74 -20.53 11.82
N TRP A 895 -42.88 -21.13 11.00
CA TRP A 895 -41.50 -20.67 10.85
C TRP A 895 -41.08 -20.70 9.39
N ILE A 896 -40.12 -19.84 9.06
CA ILE A 896 -39.42 -19.82 7.78
C ILE A 896 -37.93 -19.99 8.02
N SER A 897 -37.31 -20.83 7.20
CA SER A 897 -35.86 -21.00 7.20
C SER A 897 -35.19 -19.85 6.44
N PRO A 898 -33.98 -19.43 6.82
CA PRO A 898 -33.17 -18.50 6.02
C PRO A 898 -32.83 -19.02 4.63
N LEU A 899 -33.00 -20.33 4.40
CA LEU A 899 -32.95 -20.93 3.07
C LEU A 899 -33.94 -20.29 2.08
N ASN A 900 -35.00 -19.66 2.59
CA ASN A 900 -36.03 -19.02 1.79
C ASN A 900 -35.80 -17.52 1.57
N PHE A 901 -34.67 -16.95 2.00
CA PHE A 901 -34.32 -15.55 1.77
C PHE A 901 -33.40 -15.37 0.56
N GLU A 902 -33.78 -14.42 -0.30
CA GLU A 902 -32.99 -13.95 -1.43
C GLU A 902 -32.71 -12.46 -1.26
N ASN A 903 -31.44 -12.11 -1.06
CA ASN A 903 -30.98 -10.72 -0.87
C ASN A 903 -31.76 -9.94 0.20
N GLY A 904 -32.02 -10.57 1.35
CA GLY A 904 -32.76 -9.97 2.46
C GLY A 904 -34.26 -9.87 2.27
N GLU A 905 -34.81 -10.50 1.23
CA GLU A 905 -36.24 -10.56 0.98
C GLU A 905 -36.74 -12.01 0.98
N SER A 906 -37.95 -12.22 1.48
CA SER A 906 -38.65 -13.50 1.37
C SER A 906 -40.16 -13.30 1.28
N SER A 907 -40.86 -14.22 0.63
CA SER A 907 -42.31 -14.36 0.70
C SER A 907 -42.69 -15.81 0.96
N VAL A 908 -43.62 -16.00 1.88
CA VAL A 908 -44.13 -17.32 2.30
C VAL A 908 -45.63 -17.27 2.35
N LYS A 909 -46.26 -18.36 1.90
CA LYS A 909 -47.70 -18.52 2.02
C LYS A 909 -47.99 -19.64 3.01
N VAL A 910 -48.72 -19.29 4.07
CA VAL A 910 -49.29 -20.25 5.02
C VAL A 910 -50.74 -20.45 4.65
N TYR A 911 -51.04 -21.60 4.04
CA TYR A 911 -52.39 -22.02 3.68
C TYR A 911 -53.05 -22.72 4.85
N PHE A 912 -54.35 -22.47 5.04
CA PHE A 912 -55.15 -23.21 5.98
C PHE A 912 -56.61 -23.33 5.55
N ASN A 913 -57.25 -24.40 6.02
CA ASN A 913 -58.69 -24.61 5.89
C ASN A 913 -59.23 -25.34 7.12
N ILE A 914 -60.55 -25.28 7.35
CA ILE A 914 -61.22 -26.01 8.41
C ILE A 914 -61.41 -27.46 7.97
N LYS A 915 -60.78 -28.37 8.70
CA LYS A 915 -60.83 -29.81 8.48
C LYS A 915 -62.27 -30.30 8.49
N LYS A 916 -62.73 -30.73 7.32
CA LYS A 916 -64.11 -31.14 7.09
C LYS A 916 -64.43 -32.45 7.82
N ASN A 917 -65.36 -32.41 8.77
CA ASN A 917 -65.99 -33.61 9.29
C ASN A 917 -67.28 -33.92 8.53
N ILE A 918 -67.25 -34.92 7.65
CA ILE A 918 -68.41 -35.29 6.82
C ILE A 918 -69.57 -35.86 7.67
N ALA A 919 -69.29 -36.39 8.85
CA ALA A 919 -70.30 -36.94 9.75
C ALA A 919 -71.06 -35.88 10.57
N ILE A 920 -70.55 -34.64 10.66
CA ILE A 920 -71.14 -33.60 11.51
C ILE A 920 -71.34 -32.32 10.69
N PRO A 921 -72.58 -31.91 10.40
CA PRO A 921 -72.84 -30.61 9.78
C PRO A 921 -72.28 -29.49 10.64
N GLN A 922 -71.37 -28.71 10.07
CA GLN A 922 -70.81 -27.53 10.73
C GLN A 922 -71.51 -26.27 10.20
N LYS A 923 -71.73 -25.30 11.09
CA LYS A 923 -72.24 -24.00 10.68
C LYS A 923 -71.07 -23.15 10.14
N GLU A 924 -71.39 -22.13 9.36
CA GLU A 924 -70.41 -21.17 8.82
C GLU A 924 -69.50 -20.60 9.93
N THR A 925 -68.19 -20.60 9.70
CA THR A 925 -67.22 -20.04 10.64
C THR A 925 -66.47 -18.92 9.94
N ASP A 926 -66.47 -17.73 10.52
CA ASP A 926 -65.60 -16.65 10.10
C ASP A 926 -64.27 -16.71 10.86
N ILE A 927 -63.17 -16.53 10.13
CA ILE A 927 -61.84 -16.31 10.67
C ILE A 927 -61.39 -14.92 10.26
N ILE A 928 -61.00 -14.12 11.25
CA ILE A 928 -60.48 -12.77 11.08
C ILE A 928 -58.97 -12.84 11.33
N LEU A 929 -58.15 -12.37 10.39
CA LEU A 929 -56.74 -12.11 10.61
C LEU A 929 -56.59 -10.68 11.12
N ASN A 930 -56.22 -10.52 12.39
CA ASN A 930 -56.07 -9.22 13.03
C ASN A 930 -54.76 -8.58 12.59
N ASP A 931 -53.64 -9.26 12.81
CA ASP A 931 -52.32 -8.81 12.42
C ASP A 931 -51.37 -9.99 12.13
N ILE A 932 -50.25 -9.63 11.52
CA ILE A 932 -49.13 -10.51 11.24
C ILE A 932 -47.83 -9.85 11.69
N ASN A 933 -46.90 -10.66 12.17
CA ASN A 933 -45.57 -10.22 12.51
C ASN A 933 -44.56 -11.35 12.28
N THR A 934 -43.31 -11.07 12.62
CA THR A 934 -42.25 -12.06 12.69
C THR A 934 -41.54 -11.94 14.02
N SER A 935 -41.04 -13.05 14.53
CA SER A 935 -40.21 -13.07 15.74
C SER A 935 -39.14 -14.15 15.62
N THR A 936 -38.30 -14.30 16.64
CA THR A 936 -37.28 -15.33 16.64
C THR A 936 -36.79 -15.63 18.07
N SER A 937 -36.34 -16.86 18.32
CA SER A 937 -36.00 -17.35 19.67
C SER A 937 -34.73 -16.74 20.26
N TRP A 938 -33.81 -16.24 19.44
CA TRP A 938 -32.50 -15.71 19.86
C TRP A 938 -32.49 -14.20 20.08
N MET A 939 -33.63 -13.50 19.96
CA MET A 939 -33.70 -12.04 20.24
C MET A 939 -33.29 -11.66 21.68
N HIS A 940 -33.21 -12.65 22.57
CA HIS A 940 -32.73 -12.50 23.93
C HIS A 940 -31.20 -12.50 24.05
N ASN A 941 -30.46 -12.88 23.00
CA ASN A 941 -29.00 -12.86 23.01
C ASN A 941 -28.47 -11.41 22.97
N PRO A 942 -27.33 -11.13 23.63
CA PRO A 942 -26.71 -9.80 23.59
C PRO A 942 -26.50 -9.30 22.16
N GLY A 943 -26.88 -8.05 21.91
CA GLY A 943 -26.72 -7.37 20.62
C GLY A 943 -27.67 -7.83 19.50
N ALA A 944 -28.54 -8.81 19.76
CA ALA A 944 -29.54 -9.29 18.81
C ALA A 944 -30.56 -8.21 18.41
N THR A 945 -31.18 -8.34 17.23
CA THR A 945 -32.30 -7.47 16.85
C THR A 945 -33.55 -7.88 17.61
N ASN A 946 -34.20 -6.88 18.19
CA ASN A 946 -35.50 -6.98 18.83
C ASN A 946 -36.53 -6.07 18.14
N ILE A 947 -36.23 -5.62 16.91
CA ILE A 947 -37.04 -4.67 16.16
C ILE A 947 -37.73 -5.43 15.02
N PHE A 948 -38.97 -5.84 15.27
CA PHE A 948 -39.83 -6.52 14.31
C PHE A 948 -41.07 -5.68 14.06
N GLU A 949 -41.24 -5.24 12.81
CA GLU A 949 -42.35 -4.38 12.38
C GLU A 949 -43.41 -5.22 11.65
N GLY A 950 -44.50 -5.53 12.34
CA GLY A 950 -45.67 -6.23 11.78
C GLY A 950 -46.70 -5.30 11.13
N GLU A 951 -47.71 -5.91 10.52
CA GLU A 951 -48.80 -5.22 9.82
C GLU A 951 -50.17 -5.65 10.35
N LYS A 952 -51.06 -4.68 10.59
CA LYS A 952 -52.47 -4.96 10.87
C LYS A 952 -53.22 -5.23 9.57
N ILE A 953 -53.93 -6.35 9.53
CA ILE A 953 -54.66 -6.80 8.34
C ILE A 953 -56.17 -6.60 8.50
N ASP A 954 -56.72 -6.90 9.69
CA ASP A 954 -58.14 -6.78 10.04
C ASP A 954 -59.11 -7.27 8.94
N LYS A 955 -58.83 -8.45 8.37
CA LYS A 955 -59.60 -9.02 7.24
C LYS A 955 -60.26 -10.33 7.60
N THR A 956 -61.50 -10.52 7.15
CA THR A 956 -62.33 -11.71 7.42
C THR A 956 -62.50 -12.59 6.19
N ILE A 957 -62.42 -13.91 6.38
CA ILE A 957 -62.79 -14.93 5.38
C ILE A 957 -63.81 -15.88 6.01
N SER A 958 -64.90 -16.14 5.30
CA SER A 958 -65.99 -17.01 5.77
C SER A 958 -65.86 -18.45 5.25
N PHE A 959 -65.84 -19.43 6.14
CA PHE A 959 -65.70 -20.86 5.83
C PHE A 959 -67.07 -21.53 5.89
N LYS A 960 -67.50 -22.11 4.78
CA LYS A 960 -68.85 -22.64 4.58
C LYS A 960 -68.84 -24.16 4.46
N TYR A 961 -69.84 -24.80 5.06
CA TYR A 961 -70.04 -26.24 4.93
C TYR A 961 -70.95 -26.55 3.73
N GLY A 962 -70.47 -27.36 2.78
CA GLY A 962 -71.25 -27.88 1.67
C GLY A 962 -71.61 -29.35 1.86
N SER A 963 -72.91 -29.67 2.04
CA SER A 963 -73.41 -31.04 1.91
C SER A 963 -74.05 -31.24 0.54
N ILE A 964 -73.52 -32.16 -0.26
CA ILE A 964 -74.27 -32.70 -1.41
C ILE A 964 -75.12 -33.84 -0.86
N LYS A 965 -76.43 -33.60 -0.77
CA LYS A 965 -77.39 -34.67 -0.54
C LYS A 965 -77.58 -35.39 -1.86
N LEU A 966 -76.90 -36.53 -2.06
CA LEU A 966 -77.24 -37.45 -3.14
C LEU A 966 -78.63 -38.00 -2.82
N VAL A 967 -79.65 -37.44 -3.47
CA VAL A 967 -80.98 -38.03 -3.51
C VAL A 967 -80.87 -39.22 -4.47
N PRO A 968 -81.27 -40.44 -4.06
CA PRO A 968 -80.96 -41.68 -4.77
C PRO A 968 -81.53 -41.75 -6.19
#